data_AF-A0A948E885-F1
#
_entry.id   AF-A0A948E885-F1
#
_cell.length_a   1.000
_cell.length_b   1.000
_cell.length_c   1.000
_cell.angle_alpha   90.00
_cell.angle_beta   90.00
_cell.angle_gamma   90.00
#
_symmetry.space_group_name_H-M   'P 1'
#
loop_
_entity.id
_entity.type
_entity.pdbx_description
1 polymer ?
#
loop_
_entity_poly.entity_id
_entity_poly.type
_entity_poly.pdbx_seq_one_letter_code
_entity_poly.pdbx_strand_id
1 'polypeptide(L)'
;MFTALLCNLLLFSSAPAKTYTPVPQASLKKILPAWQLKGVLKDSSAQLFTYREEHPELYGITVAPGASYNLYAEFATMDRIYLVYSDDMRDYWVQIIREAASQMEVFVMTGEEGQASATQTILESQIDPSLMANVTVLDFYPTEHYVFNQPSYDAGIDAIWTVDFGPFYLVDQSGNIIISDAKYYPERINDDAVPTKLGDMFGLPTFRPDIYIEGGNLLSDGLGNCYTTTVVQYANPKYSLSELETVMSENLGCHNVVWLTPQQDEGTGHIDMFFILADAHTALVGEYTSAQDSTNKSILDQNAALISGTLAGDGSPITVYRIPMPDPGSDYWGRVWRTYTNGLRINDKYLIPVYADESTQQGDAIAALQMAIPGVTIIPVPSDEIITYGGAVHCTTRTRPSGTAATLDDPEYLCGGHSQCDDCTDECALGETGCNIDGSRYICGNFDDDTCLDKLSLPCPSASPCDSESGMCAGYDCTDECLPSELGCDGTDSSWMCGEVGDADPCLDKIVLPCHSGRECNAGICTGTGGQCGDIDYDGECQGTYSVYCDEDYLIVDDCAAYGLVCGYLNAEGYYDCVEPKTCQDECEIAEVRCSTDESDVEYCAETFDGDTCLEWRSDSCPLDTVCSENGCVSDCEDECTLDEMVCADETTLNTCVADLETGCTVWTSETCQDGDVCNATDLTCKAPKTSDSGCGCSTPGTSGSSSFPLFFMLLGGLMLALRRKFFIPMY
;
A
#
# COMPACT_ATOMS: atom_id res chain seq x y z
N MET A 1 -1.97 43.44 52.43
CA MET A 1 -0.84 43.28 51.50
C MET A 1 -0.04 41.97 51.68
N PHE A 2 -0.49 41.00 52.51
CA PHE A 2 0.15 39.68 52.62
C PHE A 2 -0.78 38.49 52.31
N THR A 3 -2.07 38.75 52.08
CA THR A 3 -3.09 37.75 51.73
C THR A 3 -3.42 37.68 50.24
N ALA A 4 -2.86 38.59 49.42
CA ALA A 4 -3.06 38.60 47.96
C ALA A 4 -1.99 37.79 47.19
N LEU A 5 -0.86 37.46 47.83
CA LEU A 5 0.28 36.81 47.16
C LEU A 5 0.18 35.27 47.12
N LEU A 6 -0.66 34.68 47.97
CA LEU A 6 -0.85 33.22 48.07
C LEU A 6 -1.93 32.66 47.13
N CYS A 7 -2.71 33.52 46.47
CA CYS A 7 -3.77 33.08 45.55
C CYS A 7 -3.27 32.82 44.11
N ASN A 8 -2.10 33.37 43.74
CA ASN A 8 -1.52 33.24 42.39
C ASN A 8 -0.48 32.09 42.28
N LEU A 9 -0.22 31.36 43.37
CA LEU A 9 0.78 30.27 43.45
C LEU A 9 0.16 28.86 43.44
N LEU A 10 -1.15 28.76 43.14
CA LEU A 10 -1.90 27.50 43.06
C LEU A 10 -2.71 27.38 41.74
N LEU A 11 -2.32 28.13 40.70
CA LEU A 11 -2.98 28.15 39.38
C LEU A 11 -2.03 27.79 38.22
N PHE A 12 -0.82 27.30 38.52
CA PHE A 12 0.19 26.88 37.54
C PHE A 12 0.74 25.48 37.86
N SER A 13 -0.14 24.47 37.87
CA SER A 13 0.28 23.05 37.94
C SER A 13 -0.74 22.07 37.34
N SER A 14 -1.37 22.46 36.24
CA SER A 14 -2.10 21.53 35.36
C SER A 14 -2.29 22.18 33.99
N ALA A 15 -1.51 21.77 32.99
CA ALA A 15 -1.97 21.88 31.62
C ALA A 15 -3.27 21.06 31.50
N PRO A 16 -4.28 21.52 30.74
CA PRO A 16 -5.43 20.66 30.44
C PRO A 16 -4.90 19.43 29.69
N ALA A 17 -5.30 18.24 30.11
CA ALA A 17 -5.01 17.04 29.32
C ALA A 17 -5.64 17.22 27.94
N LYS A 18 -4.87 17.00 26.86
CA LYS A 18 -5.39 16.99 25.48
C LYS A 18 -6.45 15.87 25.37
N THR A 19 -7.73 16.20 25.57
CA THR A 19 -8.83 15.25 25.46
C THR A 19 -9.20 15.06 24.00
N TYR A 20 -8.35 14.32 23.27
CA TYR A 20 -8.70 13.80 21.96
C TYR A 20 -10.01 13.01 22.07
N THR A 21 -10.99 13.34 21.24
CA THR A 21 -12.25 12.60 21.17
C THR A 21 -12.09 11.54 20.09
N PRO A 22 -12.06 10.22 20.40
CA PRO A 22 -11.88 9.21 19.37
C PRO A 22 -13.08 9.22 18.42
N VAL A 23 -12.82 9.42 17.13
CA VAL A 23 -13.85 9.29 16.09
C VAL A 23 -14.28 7.81 16.04
N PRO A 24 -15.58 7.48 16.11
CA PRO A 24 -16.01 6.09 16.04
C PRO A 24 -15.64 5.45 14.70
N GLN A 25 -14.90 4.34 14.72
CA GLN A 25 -14.50 3.61 13.51
C GLN A 25 -15.70 3.18 12.63
N ALA A 26 -16.89 3.03 13.22
CA ALA A 26 -18.06 2.42 12.60
C ALA A 26 -18.93 3.38 11.76
N SER A 27 -18.34 4.29 10.98
CA SER A 27 -19.05 4.96 9.87
C SER A 27 -18.19 5.50 8.72
N LEU A 28 -16.85 5.41 8.80
CA LEU A 28 -16.00 5.66 7.63
C LEU A 28 -16.27 4.56 6.60
N LYS A 29 -17.01 4.89 5.54
CA LYS A 29 -16.93 4.10 4.31
C LYS A 29 -15.46 4.10 3.87
N LYS A 30 -14.97 2.97 3.36
CA LYS A 30 -13.66 2.88 2.70
C LYS A 30 -13.74 3.56 1.33
N ILE A 31 -13.92 4.88 1.36
CA ILE A 31 -13.66 5.77 0.22
C ILE A 31 -12.14 5.72 0.02
N LEU A 32 -11.74 5.57 -1.22
CA LEU A 32 -10.35 5.37 -1.59
C LEU A 32 -9.70 6.76 -1.77
N PRO A 33 -8.43 6.93 -1.41
CA PRO A 33 -7.70 8.14 -1.74
C PRO A 33 -7.60 8.33 -3.26
N ALA A 34 -7.19 9.52 -3.68
CA ALA A 34 -7.26 10.06 -5.04
C ALA A 34 -6.63 9.22 -6.18
N TRP A 35 -5.91 8.13 -5.86
CA TRP A 35 -4.99 7.43 -6.75
C TRP A 35 -5.37 5.99 -7.10
N GLN A 36 -6.49 5.43 -6.63
CA GLN A 36 -6.91 4.06 -7.02
C GLN A 36 -7.48 3.99 -8.45
N LEU A 37 -6.57 3.95 -9.43
CA LEU A 37 -6.84 3.43 -10.77
C LEU A 37 -7.34 1.98 -10.67
N LYS A 38 -8.41 1.69 -11.43
CA LYS A 38 -9.37 0.61 -11.11
C LYS A 38 -8.92 -0.81 -11.49
N GLY A 39 -7.62 -1.08 -11.53
CA GLY A 39 -7.06 -2.35 -11.98
C GLY A 39 -5.58 -2.60 -11.67
N VAL A 40 -4.96 -1.84 -10.76
CA VAL A 40 -3.50 -1.90 -10.51
C VAL A 40 -3.08 -3.04 -9.58
N LEU A 41 -3.91 -3.41 -8.60
CA LEU A 41 -3.52 -4.36 -7.54
C LEU A 41 -4.06 -5.78 -7.81
N LYS A 42 -3.21 -6.65 -8.33
CA LYS A 42 -3.32 -8.11 -8.16
C LYS A 42 -2.00 -8.85 -7.94
N ASP A 43 -0.98 -8.63 -8.78
CA ASP A 43 0.16 -9.58 -8.86
C ASP A 43 1.56 -8.97 -8.60
N SER A 44 1.72 -7.64 -8.56
CA SER A 44 3.06 -6.98 -8.55
C SER A 44 3.66 -6.67 -7.17
N SER A 45 2.94 -6.84 -6.07
CA SER A 45 3.34 -6.25 -4.78
C SER A 45 4.64 -6.82 -4.18
N ALA A 46 4.95 -8.10 -4.39
CA ALA A 46 6.17 -8.71 -3.85
C ALA A 46 7.44 -8.10 -4.49
N GLN A 47 7.47 -8.02 -5.82
CA GLN A 47 8.57 -7.43 -6.58
C GLN A 47 8.84 -5.96 -6.19
N LEU A 48 7.79 -5.20 -5.87
CA LEU A 48 7.89 -3.82 -5.39
C LEU A 48 8.43 -3.72 -3.95
N PHE A 49 8.37 -4.78 -3.14
CA PHE A 49 9.09 -4.83 -1.86
C PHE A 49 10.54 -5.27 -2.04
N THR A 50 10.80 -6.33 -2.84
CA THR A 50 12.16 -6.79 -3.18
C THR A 50 13.02 -5.65 -3.73
N TYR A 51 12.51 -4.92 -4.73
CA TYR A 51 13.19 -3.77 -5.31
C TYR A 51 13.61 -2.71 -4.28
N ARG A 52 12.83 -2.55 -3.20
CA ARG A 52 13.09 -1.57 -2.14
C ARG A 52 14.04 -2.06 -1.05
N GLU A 53 14.28 -3.36 -0.98
CA GLU A 53 15.31 -3.98 -0.15
C GLU A 53 16.65 -4.08 -0.90
N GLU A 54 16.60 -4.25 -2.23
CA GLU A 54 17.76 -4.19 -3.14
C GLU A 54 18.32 -2.78 -3.33
N HIS A 55 17.49 -1.72 -3.15
CA HIS A 55 17.88 -0.31 -3.25
C HIS A 55 17.85 0.45 -1.90
N PRO A 56 18.69 0.06 -0.91
CA PRO A 56 18.73 0.70 0.41
C PRO A 56 19.26 2.14 0.39
N GLU A 57 19.95 2.56 -0.68
CA GLU A 57 20.38 3.94 -0.90
C GLU A 57 19.22 4.90 -1.19
N LEU A 58 18.14 4.41 -1.82
CA LEU A 58 16.91 5.19 -2.04
C LEU A 58 15.89 5.01 -0.91
N TYR A 59 15.72 3.80 -0.37
CA TYR A 59 14.59 3.48 0.50
C TYR A 59 14.96 3.13 1.95
N GLY A 60 16.25 2.97 2.25
CA GLY A 60 16.75 2.58 3.56
C GLY A 60 16.47 3.62 4.64
N ILE A 61 16.05 3.17 5.82
CA ILE A 61 15.75 4.07 6.94
C ILE A 61 17.07 4.59 7.54
N THR A 62 17.27 5.90 7.47
CA THR A 62 18.45 6.58 8.01
C THR A 62 18.09 7.55 9.14
N VAL A 63 19.07 7.86 9.99
CA VAL A 63 18.84 8.62 11.22
C VAL A 63 19.05 10.11 10.99
N ALA A 64 18.12 10.93 11.48
CA ALA A 64 18.23 12.37 11.57
C ALA A 64 19.62 12.85 12.09
N PRO A 65 20.24 13.90 11.52
CA PRO A 65 21.59 14.36 11.88
C PRO A 65 21.70 15.02 13.27
N GLY A 66 20.69 14.90 14.13
CA GLY A 66 20.70 15.34 15.53
C GLY A 66 20.76 16.86 15.75
N ALA A 67 20.74 17.66 14.69
CA ALA A 67 20.70 19.11 14.74
C ALA A 67 19.32 19.64 15.17
N SER A 68 19.28 20.88 15.66
CA SER A 68 18.02 21.59 15.88
C SER A 68 17.65 22.36 14.62
N TYR A 69 16.61 21.87 13.93
CA TYR A 69 16.01 22.45 12.74
C TYR A 69 14.49 22.61 12.92
N ASN A 70 13.89 23.48 12.11
CA ASN A 70 12.44 23.58 11.94
C ASN A 70 12.05 23.14 10.52
N LEU A 71 10.86 22.58 10.32
CA LEU A 71 10.26 22.46 8.99
C LEU A 71 10.09 23.86 8.37
N TYR A 72 10.47 24.02 7.10
CA TYR A 72 10.33 25.28 6.38
C TYR A 72 8.89 25.79 6.36
N ALA A 73 8.72 27.11 6.38
CA ALA A 73 7.42 27.75 6.21
C ALA A 73 7.20 28.15 4.75
N GLU A 74 6.03 27.84 4.19
CA GLU A 74 5.74 28.12 2.77
C GLU A 74 5.59 29.62 2.42
N PHE A 75 5.50 30.47 3.45
CA PHE A 75 5.54 31.92 3.31
C PHE A 75 6.95 32.53 3.43
N ALA A 76 8.00 31.70 3.55
CA ALA A 76 9.39 32.11 3.40
C ALA A 76 9.69 32.59 1.97
N THR A 77 10.90 33.11 1.75
CA THR A 77 11.40 33.29 0.39
C THR A 77 11.77 31.93 -0.19
N MET A 78 11.34 31.65 -1.41
CA MET A 78 11.61 30.42 -2.16
C MET A 78 12.55 30.73 -3.32
N ASP A 79 13.53 29.86 -3.56
CA ASP A 79 14.43 29.95 -4.71
C ASP A 79 14.08 28.98 -5.85
N ARG A 80 13.26 27.96 -5.58
CA ARG A 80 12.91 26.91 -6.54
C ARG A 80 11.52 26.33 -6.33
N ILE A 81 10.92 25.83 -7.41
CA ILE A 81 9.70 25.00 -7.41
C ILE A 81 9.91 23.73 -8.25
N TYR A 82 9.23 22.66 -7.87
CA TYR A 82 9.17 21.37 -8.56
C TYR A 82 7.72 21.06 -8.95
N LEU A 83 7.53 20.49 -10.13
CA LEU A 83 6.25 19.93 -10.58
C LEU A 83 6.47 18.86 -11.65
N VAL A 84 5.48 17.99 -11.85
CA VAL A 84 5.44 17.00 -12.92
C VAL A 84 4.53 17.52 -14.02
N TYR A 85 4.96 17.47 -15.28
CA TYR A 85 4.16 17.95 -16.41
C TYR A 85 3.30 16.85 -17.03
N SER A 86 2.02 17.14 -17.29
CA SER A 86 1.16 16.37 -18.19
C SER A 86 0.55 17.28 -19.25
N ASP A 87 0.57 16.85 -20.51
CA ASP A 87 0.09 17.66 -21.63
C ASP A 87 -1.45 17.76 -21.70
N ASP A 88 -2.17 16.85 -21.01
CA ASP A 88 -3.64 16.82 -20.99
C ASP A 88 -4.23 18.13 -20.44
N MET A 89 -3.60 18.68 -19.40
CA MET A 89 -3.99 19.93 -18.74
C MET A 89 -3.01 21.09 -19.06
N ARG A 90 -2.48 21.15 -20.29
CA ARG A 90 -1.42 22.10 -20.71
C ARG A 90 -1.61 23.53 -20.20
N ASP A 91 -2.78 24.13 -20.35
CA ASP A 91 -3.01 25.55 -19.99
C ASP A 91 -2.83 25.82 -18.49
N TYR A 92 -3.18 24.84 -17.64
CA TYR A 92 -2.97 24.88 -16.17
C TYR A 92 -1.48 24.88 -15.83
N TRP A 93 -0.73 23.91 -16.35
CA TRP A 93 0.71 23.79 -16.12
C TRP A 93 1.49 24.98 -16.68
N VAL A 94 1.20 25.38 -17.92
CA VAL A 94 1.80 26.55 -18.56
C VAL A 94 1.55 27.83 -17.76
N GLN A 95 0.40 27.98 -17.11
CA GLN A 95 0.15 29.12 -16.23
C GLN A 95 1.02 29.05 -14.96
N ILE A 96 1.05 27.91 -14.26
CA ILE A 96 1.84 27.73 -13.03
C ILE A 96 3.34 27.95 -13.32
N ILE A 97 3.88 27.28 -14.35
CA ILE A 97 5.29 27.39 -14.77
C ILE A 97 5.64 28.84 -15.12
N ARG A 98 4.81 29.54 -15.92
CA ARG A 98 5.06 30.94 -16.32
C ARG A 98 5.09 31.88 -15.12
N GLU A 99 4.18 31.71 -14.16
CA GLU A 99 4.09 32.59 -12.99
C GLU A 99 5.22 32.30 -11.99
N ALA A 100 5.58 31.04 -11.76
CA ALA A 100 6.70 30.66 -10.91
C ALA A 100 8.06 31.04 -11.51
N ALA A 101 8.27 30.87 -12.82
CA ALA A 101 9.50 31.28 -13.52
C ALA A 101 9.77 32.79 -13.46
N SER A 102 8.77 33.60 -13.09
CA SER A 102 8.92 35.03 -12.83
C SER A 102 9.35 35.38 -11.39
N GLN A 103 9.54 34.36 -10.54
CA GLN A 103 9.79 34.48 -9.09
C GLN A 103 10.97 33.63 -8.60
N MET A 104 11.24 32.50 -9.26
CA MET A 104 12.17 31.45 -8.82
C MET A 104 12.58 30.54 -9.99
N GLU A 105 13.52 29.63 -9.76
CA GLU A 105 13.82 28.53 -10.69
C GLU A 105 12.66 27.53 -10.73
N VAL A 106 12.34 26.99 -11.91
CA VAL A 106 11.28 26.00 -12.11
C VAL A 106 11.89 24.71 -12.66
N PHE A 107 11.76 23.63 -11.90
CA PHE A 107 12.14 22.29 -12.30
C PHE A 107 10.88 21.53 -12.72
N VAL A 108 10.80 21.21 -14.01
CA VAL A 108 9.68 20.49 -14.62
C VAL A 108 10.14 19.07 -14.89
N MET A 109 9.60 18.12 -14.12
CA MET A 109 9.93 16.71 -14.27
C MET A 109 8.99 16.06 -15.30
N THR A 110 9.54 15.25 -16.20
CA THR A 110 8.79 14.43 -17.15
C THR A 110 8.98 12.94 -16.87
N GLY A 111 7.94 12.13 -17.13
CA GLY A 111 7.88 10.74 -16.68
C GLY A 111 8.47 9.71 -17.64
N GLU A 112 8.37 9.88 -18.96
CA GLU A 112 8.75 8.82 -19.93
C GLU A 112 10.01 9.16 -20.75
N GLU A 113 10.69 8.14 -21.27
CA GLU A 113 11.64 8.12 -22.42
C GLU A 113 11.75 9.41 -23.27
N GLY A 114 12.50 10.43 -22.84
CA GLY A 114 12.85 11.58 -23.67
C GLY A 114 11.74 12.64 -23.82
N GLN A 115 10.71 12.59 -22.96
CA GLN A 115 9.62 13.56 -22.94
C GLN A 115 10.11 15.00 -22.70
N ALA A 116 11.21 15.22 -21.98
CA ALA A 116 11.70 16.56 -21.64
C ALA A 116 11.95 17.41 -22.88
N SER A 117 12.47 16.80 -23.96
CA SER A 117 12.66 17.51 -25.24
C SER A 117 11.35 17.97 -25.88
N ALA A 118 10.28 17.17 -25.76
CA ALA A 118 8.95 17.53 -26.25
C ALA A 118 8.30 18.60 -25.36
N THR A 119 8.34 18.41 -24.03
CA THR A 119 7.81 19.35 -23.03
C THR A 119 8.53 20.70 -23.10
N GLN A 120 9.86 20.73 -23.20
CA GLN A 120 10.64 21.95 -23.44
C GLN A 120 10.16 22.68 -24.71
N THR A 121 9.99 21.95 -25.82
CA THR A 121 9.49 22.53 -27.08
C THR A 121 8.08 23.12 -26.94
N ILE A 122 7.22 22.48 -26.14
CA ILE A 122 5.87 22.99 -25.84
C ILE A 122 5.96 24.26 -24.99
N LEU A 123 6.73 24.26 -23.90
CA LEU A 123 6.88 25.41 -23.00
C LEU A 123 7.52 26.62 -23.70
N GLU A 124 8.57 26.42 -24.50
CA GLU A 124 9.18 27.46 -25.35
C GLU A 124 8.18 28.10 -26.34
N SER A 125 7.12 27.38 -26.72
CA SER A 125 6.07 27.92 -27.58
C SER A 125 5.01 28.76 -26.85
N GLN A 126 4.90 28.62 -25.52
CA GLN A 126 3.84 29.23 -24.69
C GLN A 126 4.34 30.25 -23.65
N ILE A 127 5.64 30.27 -23.35
CA ILE A 127 6.27 31.08 -22.30
C ILE A 127 7.29 32.03 -22.93
N ASP A 128 7.43 33.24 -22.37
CA ASP A 128 8.38 34.22 -22.88
C ASP A 128 9.84 33.71 -22.72
N PRO A 129 10.72 33.85 -23.73
CA PRO A 129 12.11 33.38 -23.65
C PRO A 129 12.92 33.94 -22.46
N SER A 130 12.54 35.10 -21.90
CA SER A 130 13.16 35.65 -20.70
C SER A 130 12.72 34.97 -19.39
N LEU A 131 11.58 34.26 -19.39
CA LEU A 131 11.11 33.41 -18.29
C LEU A 131 11.58 31.97 -18.47
N MET A 132 11.63 31.45 -19.71
CA MET A 132 12.19 30.12 -19.99
C MET A 132 13.66 29.98 -19.57
N ALA A 133 14.41 31.08 -19.44
CA ALA A 133 15.76 31.08 -18.87
C ALA A 133 15.83 30.60 -17.39
N ASN A 134 14.69 30.59 -16.68
CA ASN A 134 14.56 30.08 -15.31
C ASN A 134 13.85 28.71 -15.26
N VAL A 135 13.52 28.10 -16.41
CA VAL A 135 12.82 26.82 -16.51
C VAL A 135 13.81 25.74 -16.96
N THR A 136 13.95 24.68 -16.16
CA THR A 136 14.70 23.48 -16.52
C THR A 136 13.72 22.33 -16.61
N VAL A 137 13.60 21.71 -17.78
CA VAL A 137 12.82 20.48 -17.98
C VAL A 137 13.78 19.30 -17.93
N LEU A 138 13.49 18.32 -17.08
CA LEU A 138 14.31 17.12 -16.87
C LEU A 138 13.46 15.88 -17.08
N ASP A 139 14.01 14.95 -17.88
CA ASP A 139 13.63 13.56 -17.85
C ASP A 139 14.11 12.98 -16.52
N PHE A 140 13.18 12.65 -15.62
CA PHE A 140 13.49 12.34 -14.22
C PHE A 140 13.17 10.87 -13.95
N TYR A 141 14.21 10.04 -13.91
CA TYR A 141 14.11 8.60 -13.68
C TYR A 141 14.69 8.23 -12.28
N PRO A 142 13.84 7.81 -11.33
CA PRO A 142 14.25 7.28 -10.03
C PRO A 142 15.02 5.97 -10.13
N THR A 143 14.87 5.22 -11.22
CA THR A 143 15.68 4.03 -11.50
C THR A 143 16.64 4.31 -12.66
N GLU A 144 17.78 3.59 -12.72
CA GLU A 144 18.36 3.32 -14.03
C GLU A 144 17.43 2.37 -14.82
N HIS A 145 17.66 2.16 -16.11
CA HIS A 145 16.83 1.25 -16.90
C HIS A 145 16.93 -0.20 -16.38
N TYR A 146 15.88 -1.00 -16.64
CA TYR A 146 15.67 -2.42 -16.27
C TYR A 146 15.02 -2.72 -14.91
N VAL A 147 13.68 -2.67 -14.87
CA VAL A 147 12.88 -3.77 -14.26
C VAL A 147 11.69 -4.13 -15.16
N PHE A 148 10.79 -3.18 -15.45
CA PHE A 148 9.47 -3.48 -16.03
C PHE A 148 9.34 -3.18 -17.53
N ASN A 149 9.79 -4.11 -18.38
CA ASN A 149 9.48 -4.11 -19.82
C ASN A 149 8.02 -4.57 -20.09
N GLN A 150 7.04 -3.85 -19.53
CA GLN A 150 5.60 -4.08 -19.67
C GLN A 150 4.95 -2.93 -20.43
N PRO A 151 4.10 -3.14 -21.47
CA PRO A 151 3.72 -2.09 -22.43
C PRO A 151 2.74 -1.00 -21.93
N SER A 152 2.73 -0.67 -20.63
CA SER A 152 1.78 0.27 -20.02
C SER A 152 2.24 0.93 -18.70
N TYR A 153 3.47 0.69 -18.23
CA TYR A 153 4.02 1.26 -16.98
C TYR A 153 5.41 1.90 -17.21
N ASP A 154 5.56 2.60 -18.34
CA ASP A 154 6.84 3.13 -18.85
C ASP A 154 7.09 4.59 -18.42
N ALA A 155 6.65 4.93 -17.19
CA ALA A 155 6.70 6.28 -16.62
C ALA A 155 7.42 6.26 -15.27
N GLY A 156 8.61 6.86 -15.21
CA GLY A 156 9.44 7.01 -14.02
C GLY A 156 8.96 8.05 -13.00
N ILE A 157 7.70 8.50 -13.07
CA ILE A 157 7.03 9.16 -11.94
C ILE A 157 5.57 8.66 -11.93
N ASP A 158 5.09 8.20 -10.78
CA ASP A 158 3.81 7.51 -10.65
C ASP A 158 2.62 8.49 -10.53
N ALA A 159 2.87 9.74 -10.12
CA ALA A 159 1.84 10.77 -9.96
C ALA A 159 2.30 12.22 -10.18
N ILE A 160 1.31 13.11 -10.39
CA ILE A 160 1.52 14.55 -10.48
C ILE A 160 1.55 15.28 -9.13
N TRP A 161 1.41 14.55 -8.01
CA TRP A 161 1.16 15.10 -6.67
C TRP A 161 2.45 15.45 -5.91
N THR A 162 3.27 16.31 -6.51
CA THR A 162 4.63 16.60 -6.02
C THR A 162 4.69 17.21 -4.62
N VAL A 163 3.60 17.76 -4.06
CA VAL A 163 3.62 18.19 -2.65
C VAL A 163 3.60 17.01 -1.68
N ASP A 164 2.97 15.90 -2.07
CA ASP A 164 2.69 14.79 -1.17
C ASP A 164 3.89 13.88 -1.00
N PHE A 165 4.56 13.52 -2.11
CA PHE A 165 5.82 12.77 -2.12
C PHE A 165 7.08 13.67 -2.12
N GLY A 166 6.94 15.00 -2.22
CA GLY A 166 8.07 15.90 -2.35
C GLY A 166 8.83 16.16 -1.05
N PRO A 167 10.15 16.47 -1.15
CA PRO A 167 11.05 16.59 0.01
C PRO A 167 10.53 17.54 1.09
N PHE A 168 10.69 17.15 2.36
CA PHE A 168 10.44 18.02 3.51
C PHE A 168 11.71 18.81 3.84
N TYR A 169 11.76 20.08 3.42
CA TYR A 169 12.91 20.93 3.68
C TYR A 169 12.97 21.39 5.14
N LEU A 170 14.05 21.02 5.81
CA LEU A 170 14.37 21.41 7.17
C LEU A 170 15.45 22.49 7.14
N VAL A 171 15.33 23.49 8.01
CA VAL A 171 16.30 24.60 8.10
C VAL A 171 16.90 24.65 9.49
N ASP A 172 18.23 24.57 9.58
CA ASP A 172 18.97 24.65 10.85
C ASP A 172 19.14 26.11 11.35
N GLN A 173 19.73 26.27 12.54
CA GLN A 173 20.00 27.59 13.13
C GLN A 173 21.06 28.42 12.38
N SER A 174 21.78 27.82 11.43
CA SER A 174 22.78 28.46 10.57
C SER A 174 22.17 28.97 9.26
N GLY A 175 21.01 28.45 8.85
CA GLY A 175 20.37 28.66 7.55
C GLY A 175 20.66 27.55 6.53
N ASN A 176 21.22 26.43 6.97
CA ASN A 176 21.49 25.25 6.14
C ASN A 176 20.19 24.49 5.83
N ILE A 177 20.02 24.11 4.57
CA ILE A 177 18.92 23.24 4.11
C ILE A 177 19.32 21.77 4.24
N ILE A 178 18.42 20.96 4.81
CA ILE A 178 18.48 19.50 4.94
C ILE A 178 17.15 18.93 4.40
N ILE A 179 17.14 17.76 3.78
CA ILE A 179 15.92 17.06 3.38
C ILE A 179 15.59 15.96 4.39
N SER A 180 14.34 15.93 4.86
CA SER A 180 13.72 14.71 5.36
C SER A 180 12.92 14.07 4.23
N ASP A 181 13.29 12.85 3.87
CA ASP A 181 12.61 11.97 2.92
C ASP A 181 11.60 11.09 3.67
N ALA A 182 10.35 11.53 3.78
CA ALA A 182 9.34 10.77 4.51
C ALA A 182 8.70 9.71 3.61
N LYS A 183 8.39 8.53 4.17
CA LYS A 183 7.91 7.37 3.40
C LYS A 183 6.59 7.67 2.71
N TYR A 184 6.56 7.51 1.39
CA TYR A 184 5.34 7.51 0.59
C TYR A 184 4.81 6.07 0.40
N TYR A 185 3.82 5.90 -0.48
CA TYR A 185 3.15 4.61 -0.69
C TYR A 185 4.11 3.54 -1.22
N PRO A 186 4.12 2.31 -0.66
CA PRO A 186 5.05 1.26 -1.11
C PRO A 186 4.87 0.88 -2.58
N GLU A 187 3.63 0.96 -3.10
CA GLU A 187 3.30 0.74 -4.51
C GLU A 187 3.68 1.91 -5.46
N ARG A 188 4.30 2.97 -4.95
CA ARG A 188 4.73 4.16 -5.70
C ARG A 188 6.22 4.42 -5.53
N ILE A 189 7.03 3.46 -5.97
CA ILE A 189 8.49 3.49 -5.83
C ILE A 189 9.10 4.73 -6.47
N ASN A 190 8.58 5.19 -7.60
CA ASN A 190 9.16 6.32 -8.33
C ASN A 190 8.90 7.63 -7.58
N ASP A 191 7.65 7.88 -7.18
CA ASP A 191 7.28 9.05 -6.38
C ASP A 191 8.10 9.11 -5.06
N ASP A 192 8.22 7.98 -4.37
CA ASP A 192 8.85 7.84 -3.05
C ASP A 192 10.38 7.97 -3.04
N ALA A 193 11.03 7.91 -4.20
CA ALA A 193 12.48 8.13 -4.37
C ALA A 193 12.83 9.56 -4.80
N VAL A 194 11.84 10.40 -5.14
CA VAL A 194 12.05 11.79 -5.57
C VAL A 194 12.81 12.63 -4.53
N PRO A 195 12.52 12.60 -3.21
CA PRO A 195 13.22 13.44 -2.24
C PRO A 195 14.72 13.17 -2.15
N THR A 196 15.12 11.90 -2.12
CA THR A 196 16.53 11.49 -2.06
C THR A 196 17.27 11.87 -3.33
N LYS A 197 16.72 11.58 -4.52
CA LYS A 197 17.34 12.03 -5.80
C LYS A 197 17.42 13.55 -5.97
N LEU A 198 16.47 14.32 -5.44
CA LEU A 198 16.58 15.78 -5.37
C LEU A 198 17.59 16.26 -4.32
N GLY A 199 17.91 15.42 -3.32
CA GLY A 199 19.05 15.59 -2.43
C GLY A 199 20.36 15.52 -3.21
N ASP A 200 20.60 14.38 -3.85
CA ASP A 200 21.83 14.08 -4.61
C ASP A 200 22.07 15.12 -5.71
N MET A 201 21.06 15.39 -6.54
CA MET A 201 21.11 16.36 -7.65
C MET A 201 21.50 17.78 -7.22
N PHE A 202 21.30 18.14 -5.95
CA PHE A 202 21.60 19.47 -5.41
C PHE A 202 22.66 19.47 -4.29
N GLY A 203 23.29 18.33 -4.00
CA GLY A 203 24.26 18.19 -2.91
C GLY A 203 23.67 18.55 -1.53
N LEU A 204 22.40 18.23 -1.30
CA LEU A 204 21.71 18.52 -0.03
C LEU A 204 21.75 17.30 0.91
N PRO A 205 22.19 17.46 2.17
CA PRO A 205 22.13 16.37 3.15
C PRO A 205 20.70 15.87 3.31
N THR A 206 20.51 14.56 3.12
CA THR A 206 19.20 13.91 3.10
C THR A 206 19.17 12.73 4.07
N PHE A 207 18.05 12.51 4.75
CA PHE A 207 17.82 11.33 5.57
C PHE A 207 16.34 10.90 5.52
N ARG A 208 16.09 9.61 5.75
CA ARG A 208 14.82 8.94 5.48
C ARG A 208 14.22 8.32 6.75
N PRO A 209 13.38 9.06 7.51
CA PRO A 209 12.79 8.56 8.76
C PRO A 209 11.66 7.54 8.56
N ASP A 210 11.48 6.63 9.54
CA ASP A 210 10.41 5.61 9.52
C ASP A 210 9.03 6.16 9.97
N ILE A 211 8.51 7.09 9.18
CA ILE A 211 7.18 7.70 9.28
C ILE A 211 6.57 7.85 7.89
N TYR A 212 5.29 7.50 7.75
CA TYR A 212 4.49 7.81 6.55
C TYR A 212 3.80 9.17 6.72
N ILE A 213 4.12 10.16 5.89
CA ILE A 213 3.43 11.47 5.94
C ILE A 213 3.53 12.19 4.59
N GLU A 214 2.38 12.66 4.12
CA GLU A 214 2.23 13.37 2.85
C GLU A 214 2.32 14.88 3.07
N GLY A 215 3.06 15.60 2.23
CA GLY A 215 3.30 17.04 2.43
C GLY A 215 2.05 17.92 2.32
N GLY A 216 1.02 17.53 1.56
CA GLY A 216 -0.28 18.22 1.56
C GLY A 216 -0.98 18.18 2.92
N ASN A 217 -0.57 17.26 3.80
CA ASN A 217 -1.08 17.14 5.17
C ASN A 217 -0.16 17.76 6.24
N LEU A 218 0.86 18.56 5.88
CA LEU A 218 1.77 19.16 6.88
C LEU A 218 2.26 20.56 6.50
N LEU A 219 1.79 21.57 7.24
CA LEU A 219 2.25 22.97 7.13
C LEU A 219 2.97 23.43 8.40
N SER A 220 3.92 24.36 8.29
CA SER A 220 4.76 24.86 9.40
C SER A 220 4.71 26.39 9.53
N ASP A 221 4.77 26.91 10.76
CA ASP A 221 4.99 28.34 11.01
C ASP A 221 6.46 28.77 10.93
N GLY A 222 7.38 27.82 10.70
CA GLY A 222 8.83 28.06 10.63
C GLY A 222 9.47 28.38 11.99
N LEU A 223 8.68 28.41 13.07
CA LEU A 223 9.08 28.69 14.45
C LEU A 223 8.96 27.45 15.36
N GLY A 224 8.63 26.29 14.78
CA GLY A 224 8.54 25.00 15.46
C GLY A 224 7.11 24.48 15.69
N ASN A 225 6.06 25.21 15.29
CA ASN A 225 4.72 24.62 15.19
C ASN A 225 4.51 23.99 13.81
N CYS A 226 4.03 22.76 13.80
CA CYS A 226 3.44 22.14 12.61
C CYS A 226 1.94 21.93 12.79
N TYR A 227 1.20 22.02 11.69
CA TYR A 227 -0.25 21.88 11.60
C TYR A 227 -0.54 20.72 10.64
N THR A 228 -1.35 19.76 11.10
CA THR A 228 -1.65 18.53 10.36
C THR A 228 -3.00 17.96 10.80
N THR A 229 -3.58 17.04 10.05
CA THR A 229 -4.79 16.31 10.49
C THR A 229 -4.45 15.00 11.19
N THR A 230 -5.41 14.44 11.93
CA THR A 230 -5.25 13.12 12.59
C THR A 230 -5.07 11.95 11.62
N VAL A 231 -5.12 12.16 10.29
CA VAL A 231 -4.93 11.11 9.28
C VAL A 231 -3.51 10.52 9.32
N VAL A 232 -2.50 11.32 9.71
CA VAL A 232 -1.13 10.84 9.92
C VAL A 232 -1.08 9.66 10.92
N GLN A 233 -1.99 9.59 11.89
CA GLN A 233 -2.06 8.43 12.79
C GLN A 233 -2.61 7.17 12.11
N TYR A 234 -3.53 7.30 11.15
CA TYR A 234 -4.04 6.15 10.40
C TYR A 234 -3.00 5.56 9.46
N ALA A 235 -2.10 6.38 8.91
CA ALA A 235 -0.92 5.93 8.15
C ALA A 235 0.18 5.31 9.04
N ASN A 236 0.23 5.67 10.33
CA ASN A 236 1.24 5.19 11.29
C ASN A 236 0.62 4.47 12.51
N PRO A 237 -0.10 3.34 12.32
CA PRO A 237 -0.83 2.67 13.40
C PRO A 237 0.08 2.09 14.51
N LYS A 238 1.39 2.02 14.27
CA LYS A 238 2.42 1.64 15.26
C LYS A 238 2.69 2.71 16.33
N TYR A 239 2.23 3.95 16.16
CA TYR A 239 2.50 5.06 17.06
C TYR A 239 1.20 5.64 17.68
N SER A 240 1.24 5.95 18.98
CA SER A 240 0.28 6.89 19.59
C SER A 240 0.52 8.32 19.11
N LEU A 241 -0.45 9.22 19.27
CA LEU A 241 -0.26 10.65 18.95
C LEU A 241 0.90 11.29 19.72
N SER A 242 1.22 10.80 20.93
CA SER A 242 2.38 11.25 21.71
C SER A 242 3.72 10.73 21.17
N GLU A 243 3.73 9.54 20.57
CA GLU A 243 4.92 9.01 19.89
C GLU A 243 5.10 9.70 18.52
N LEU A 244 4.01 9.99 17.79
CA LEU A 244 4.04 10.85 16.60
C LEU A 244 4.52 12.27 16.91
N GLU A 245 4.05 12.91 17.98
CA GLU A 245 4.56 14.21 18.44
C GLU A 245 6.08 14.16 18.72
N THR A 246 6.62 13.01 19.11
CA THR A 246 8.07 12.80 19.29
C THR A 246 8.77 12.60 17.94
N VAL A 247 8.33 11.64 17.12
CA VAL A 247 8.92 11.32 15.81
C VAL A 247 8.88 12.52 14.87
N MET A 248 7.80 13.31 14.85
CA MET A 248 7.70 14.54 14.05
C MET A 248 8.59 15.67 14.61
N SER A 249 8.78 15.78 15.93
CA SER A 249 9.72 16.75 16.48
C SER A 249 11.17 16.38 16.16
N GLU A 250 11.52 15.09 16.20
CA GLU A 250 12.88 14.59 15.96
C GLU A 250 13.25 14.62 14.47
N ASN A 251 12.33 14.21 13.58
CA ASN A 251 12.64 14.01 12.16
C ASN A 251 12.11 15.12 11.24
N LEU A 252 11.16 15.94 11.70
CA LEU A 252 10.57 17.03 10.89
C LEU A 252 10.71 18.41 11.57
N GLY A 253 11.36 18.52 12.74
CA GLY A 253 11.47 19.80 13.47
C GLY A 253 10.13 20.33 13.99
N CYS A 254 9.10 19.50 14.06
CA CYS A 254 7.76 19.85 14.52
C CYS A 254 7.67 19.83 16.06
N HIS A 255 8.36 20.76 16.72
CA HIS A 255 8.46 20.87 18.18
C HIS A 255 7.12 20.99 18.92
N ASN A 256 6.05 21.44 18.25
CA ASN A 256 4.68 21.33 18.71
C ASN A 256 3.74 21.02 17.54
N VAL A 257 2.90 19.98 17.68
CA VAL A 257 1.95 19.55 16.63
C VAL A 257 0.53 19.99 16.96
N VAL A 258 -0.08 20.74 16.05
CA VAL A 258 -1.44 21.26 16.11
C VAL A 258 -2.36 20.35 15.29
N TRP A 259 -2.92 19.34 15.95
CA TRP A 259 -3.85 18.39 15.34
C TRP A 259 -5.20 19.03 15.02
N LEU A 260 -5.51 19.16 13.73
CA LEU A 260 -6.82 19.56 13.24
C LEU A 260 -7.70 18.34 12.92
N THR A 261 -9.02 18.53 12.91
CA THR A 261 -9.96 17.50 12.45
C THR A 261 -10.06 17.60 10.92
N PRO A 262 -9.83 16.51 10.16
CA PRO A 262 -9.97 16.51 8.70
C PRO A 262 -11.44 16.73 8.28
N GLN A 263 -11.66 17.11 7.03
CA GLN A 263 -13.02 17.17 6.47
C GLN A 263 -13.62 15.75 6.39
N GLN A 264 -14.91 15.60 6.71
CA GLN A 264 -15.61 14.33 6.59
C GLN A 264 -15.99 14.06 5.13
N ASP A 265 -15.77 12.82 4.70
CA ASP A 265 -16.05 12.28 3.36
C ASP A 265 -15.21 12.92 2.21
N GLU A 266 -14.20 13.71 2.57
CA GLU A 266 -13.10 14.14 1.70
C GLU A 266 -12.03 13.02 1.64
N GLY A 267 -11.45 12.79 0.46
CA GLY A 267 -10.75 11.54 0.14
C GLY A 267 -9.30 11.45 0.62
N THR A 268 -8.65 12.59 0.85
CA THR A 268 -7.28 12.70 1.39
C THR A 268 -7.30 12.93 2.90
N GLY A 269 -8.22 13.78 3.38
CA GLY A 269 -8.20 14.32 4.73
C GLY A 269 -7.01 15.24 4.98
N HIS A 270 -6.43 15.83 3.91
CA HIS A 270 -5.27 16.72 3.98
C HIS A 270 -5.63 18.10 4.54
N ILE A 271 -4.62 18.81 5.03
CA ILE A 271 -4.80 20.10 5.69
C ILE A 271 -4.90 21.25 4.68
N ASP A 272 -4.14 21.18 3.58
CA ASP A 272 -4.17 22.14 2.46
C ASP A 272 -5.57 22.27 1.80
N MET A 273 -6.38 21.21 1.86
CA MET A 273 -7.75 21.20 1.36
C MET A 273 -8.72 22.09 2.15
N PHE A 274 -8.35 22.59 3.34
CA PHE A 274 -9.19 23.52 4.11
C PHE A 274 -8.46 24.62 4.93
N PHE A 275 -7.13 24.71 4.89
CA PHE A 275 -6.34 25.62 5.73
C PHE A 275 -5.15 26.22 4.98
N ILE A 276 -4.77 27.45 5.33
CA ILE A 276 -3.60 28.18 4.80
C ILE A 276 -2.88 28.89 5.96
N LEU A 277 -1.55 28.81 6.01
CA LEU A 277 -0.71 29.75 6.77
C LEU A 277 -0.31 30.93 5.87
N ALA A 278 -0.77 32.14 6.20
CA ALA A 278 -0.43 33.37 5.48
C ALA A 278 0.95 33.91 5.90
N ASP A 279 1.20 33.86 7.20
CA ASP A 279 2.48 34.06 7.88
C ASP A 279 2.45 33.33 9.24
N ALA A 280 3.52 33.41 10.04
CA ALA A 280 3.61 32.72 11.33
C ALA A 280 2.54 33.13 12.36
N HIS A 281 1.86 34.27 12.14
CA HIS A 281 0.87 34.86 13.05
C HIS A 281 -0.52 34.97 12.42
N THR A 282 -0.70 34.50 11.18
CA THR A 282 -1.91 34.73 10.39
C THR A 282 -2.28 33.47 9.59
N ALA A 283 -3.53 33.04 9.70
CA ALA A 283 -4.02 31.86 8.99
C ALA A 283 -5.41 32.06 8.39
N LEU A 284 -5.77 31.25 7.41
CA LEU A 284 -7.13 31.16 6.86
C LEU A 284 -7.68 29.74 7.07
N VAL A 285 -8.95 29.65 7.46
CA VAL A 285 -9.69 28.37 7.55
C VAL A 285 -10.95 28.44 6.69
N GLY A 286 -11.20 27.42 5.89
CA GLY A 286 -12.38 27.31 5.03
C GLY A 286 -13.69 27.52 5.80
N GLU A 287 -14.71 28.09 5.14
CA GLU A 287 -16.06 28.24 5.68
C GLU A 287 -17.11 27.80 4.66
N TYR A 288 -17.74 26.66 4.94
CA TYR A 288 -19.02 26.30 4.35
C TYR A 288 -20.16 27.04 5.03
N THR A 289 -21.24 27.29 4.29
CA THR A 289 -22.57 27.53 4.87
C THR A 289 -23.25 26.21 5.24
N SER A 290 -24.18 26.23 6.18
CA SER A 290 -24.99 25.04 6.55
C SER A 290 -25.91 24.52 5.44
N ALA A 291 -25.94 25.19 4.28
CA ALA A 291 -26.67 24.75 3.09
C ALA A 291 -25.81 23.92 2.11
N GLN A 292 -24.50 24.20 2.05
CA GLN A 292 -23.52 23.42 1.27
C GLN A 292 -23.06 22.18 2.04
N ASP A 293 -22.65 22.39 3.31
CA ASP A 293 -22.26 21.29 4.19
C ASP A 293 -22.39 21.68 5.68
N SER A 294 -23.41 21.14 6.36
CA SER A 294 -23.59 21.36 7.80
C SER A 294 -22.55 20.66 8.67
N THR A 295 -21.96 19.56 8.19
CA THR A 295 -21.02 18.72 8.93
C THR A 295 -19.63 19.32 8.84
N ASN A 296 -19.14 19.57 7.63
CA ASN A 296 -17.86 20.21 7.40
C ASN A 296 -17.85 21.67 7.86
N LYS A 297 -18.98 22.41 7.81
CA LYS A 297 -19.07 23.69 8.54
C LYS A 297 -18.71 23.53 10.02
N SER A 298 -19.30 22.56 10.70
CA SER A 298 -19.08 22.33 12.13
C SER A 298 -17.62 21.98 12.44
N ILE A 299 -16.98 21.18 11.57
CA ILE A 299 -15.57 20.81 11.68
C ILE A 299 -14.67 22.04 11.49
N LEU A 300 -14.85 22.80 10.42
CA LEU A 300 -14.01 23.95 10.11
C LEU A 300 -14.21 25.12 11.10
N ASP A 301 -15.43 25.33 11.60
CA ASP A 301 -15.69 26.30 12.67
C ASP A 301 -14.97 25.90 13.99
N GLN A 302 -14.82 24.59 14.27
CA GLN A 302 -14.05 24.09 15.42
C GLN A 302 -12.54 24.19 15.20
N ASN A 303 -12.03 23.85 14.02
CA ASN A 303 -10.62 24.04 13.66
C ASN A 303 -10.22 25.53 13.77
N ALA A 304 -11.03 26.45 13.24
CA ALA A 304 -10.80 27.89 13.37
C ALA A 304 -10.78 28.38 14.82
N ALA A 305 -11.65 27.85 15.69
CA ALA A 305 -11.66 28.16 17.11
C ALA A 305 -10.43 27.58 17.85
N LEU A 306 -9.94 26.41 17.45
CA LEU A 306 -8.72 25.80 17.96
C LEU A 306 -7.49 26.62 17.59
N ILE A 307 -7.31 26.95 16.31
CA ILE A 307 -6.17 27.75 15.81
C ILE A 307 -6.16 29.14 16.46
N SER A 308 -7.33 29.79 16.61
CA SER A 308 -7.46 31.07 17.32
C SER A 308 -7.18 30.98 18.84
N GLY A 309 -7.08 29.77 19.40
CA GLY A 309 -6.65 29.52 20.77
C GLY A 309 -5.17 29.10 20.89
N THR A 310 -4.52 28.80 19.77
CA THR A 310 -3.10 28.41 19.68
C THR A 310 -2.20 29.65 19.64
N LEU A 311 -0.96 29.49 20.10
CA LEU A 311 0.11 30.48 19.96
C LEU A 311 1.11 30.01 18.90
N ALA A 312 1.64 30.94 18.11
CA ALA A 312 2.77 30.73 17.22
C ALA A 312 4.03 30.36 18.01
N GLY A 313 5.09 29.86 17.35
CA GLY A 313 6.29 29.35 18.03
C GLY A 313 7.04 30.39 18.87
N ASP A 314 6.87 31.69 18.60
CA ASP A 314 7.38 32.80 19.43
C ASP A 314 6.51 33.13 20.66
N GLY A 315 5.35 32.48 20.81
CA GLY A 315 4.35 32.75 21.84
C GLY A 315 3.34 33.83 21.49
N SER A 316 3.33 34.36 20.27
CA SER A 316 2.35 35.35 19.81
C SER A 316 1.00 34.71 19.44
N PRO A 317 -0.14 35.42 19.58
CA PRO A 317 -1.46 34.90 19.23
C PRO A 317 -1.68 34.88 17.71
N ILE A 318 -2.34 33.84 17.20
CA ILE A 318 -2.64 33.67 15.77
C ILE A 318 -3.95 34.39 15.40
N THR A 319 -3.92 35.14 14.30
CA THR A 319 -5.09 35.78 13.69
C THR A 319 -5.72 34.85 12.66
N VAL A 320 -6.95 34.42 12.88
CA VAL A 320 -7.67 33.52 11.96
C VAL A 320 -8.69 34.30 11.12
N TYR A 321 -8.48 34.28 9.80
CA TYR A 321 -9.45 34.69 8.80
C TYR A 321 -10.29 33.48 8.34
N ARG A 322 -11.47 33.74 7.77
CA ARG A 322 -12.27 32.73 7.08
C ARG A 322 -12.25 33.00 5.58
N ILE A 323 -12.16 31.92 4.81
CA ILE A 323 -12.23 31.93 3.34
C ILE A 323 -13.46 31.10 2.95
N PRO A 324 -14.42 31.61 2.16
CA PRO A 324 -15.59 30.84 1.77
C PRO A 324 -15.14 29.60 0.98
N MET A 325 -15.85 28.49 1.12
CA MET A 325 -15.61 27.28 0.34
C MET A 325 -16.67 27.15 -0.77
N PRO A 326 -16.30 26.73 -2.00
CA PRO A 326 -17.27 26.37 -3.05
C PRO A 326 -18.28 25.34 -2.57
N ASP A 327 -19.45 25.23 -3.21
CA ASP A 327 -20.28 24.03 -2.98
C ASP A 327 -19.54 22.79 -3.54
N PRO A 328 -19.19 21.78 -2.73
CA PRO A 328 -18.48 20.60 -3.23
C PRO A 328 -19.46 19.77 -4.08
N GLY A 329 -19.32 19.92 -5.39
CA GLY A 329 -20.26 19.43 -6.39
C GLY A 329 -20.20 17.92 -6.60
N SER A 330 -20.93 17.43 -7.60
CA SER A 330 -20.99 16.00 -7.96
C SER A 330 -20.48 15.75 -9.38
N ASP A 331 -19.64 14.73 -9.55
CA ASP A 331 -19.18 14.24 -10.85
C ASP A 331 -19.67 12.80 -11.13
N TYR A 332 -18.92 12.03 -11.91
CA TYR A 332 -19.21 10.63 -12.20
C TYR A 332 -18.76 9.68 -11.07
N TRP A 333 -17.73 10.05 -10.31
CA TRP A 333 -17.11 9.20 -9.30
C TRP A 333 -17.60 9.45 -7.87
N GLY A 334 -18.01 10.68 -7.54
CA GLY A 334 -18.57 11.00 -6.23
C GLY A 334 -18.84 12.49 -6.02
N ARG A 335 -18.18 13.06 -5.02
CA ARG A 335 -18.24 14.49 -4.66
C ARG A 335 -16.88 15.12 -4.96
N VAL A 336 -16.86 16.21 -5.72
CA VAL A 336 -15.64 16.94 -6.07
C VAL A 336 -15.39 18.00 -5.01
N TRP A 337 -14.32 17.83 -4.24
CA TRP A 337 -13.98 18.67 -3.09
C TRP A 337 -13.27 19.97 -3.48
N ARG A 338 -13.96 20.76 -4.32
CA ARG A 338 -13.54 22.12 -4.71
C ARG A 338 -13.22 22.98 -3.49
N THR A 339 -12.08 23.67 -3.54
CA THR A 339 -11.56 24.48 -2.44
C THR A 339 -10.76 25.67 -2.98
N TYR A 340 -10.76 26.78 -2.25
CA TYR A 340 -9.87 27.93 -2.52
C TYR A 340 -8.57 27.89 -1.68
N THR A 341 -8.42 26.92 -0.76
CA THR A 341 -7.25 26.84 0.12
C THR A 341 -6.07 26.11 -0.50
N ASN A 342 -6.32 25.19 -1.45
CA ASN A 342 -5.30 24.42 -2.17
C ASN A 342 -4.57 25.27 -3.23
N GLY A 343 -4.03 26.40 -2.80
CA GLY A 343 -3.30 27.39 -3.59
C GLY A 343 -1.93 27.65 -2.99
N LEU A 344 -0.93 27.91 -3.85
CA LEU A 344 0.47 28.07 -3.44
C LEU A 344 0.88 29.54 -3.35
N ARG A 345 1.64 29.90 -2.31
CA ARG A 345 2.39 31.16 -2.27
C ARG A 345 3.75 31.00 -2.96
N ILE A 346 4.05 31.88 -3.91
CA ILE A 346 5.33 31.95 -4.61
C ILE A 346 5.89 33.38 -4.48
N ASN A 347 6.71 33.59 -3.45
CA ASN A 347 7.35 34.88 -3.12
C ASN A 347 6.36 36.05 -3.00
N ASP A 348 6.26 36.93 -4.01
CA ASP A 348 5.33 38.09 -4.02
C ASP A 348 3.98 37.81 -4.72
N LYS A 349 3.74 36.57 -5.15
CA LYS A 349 2.50 36.09 -5.76
C LYS A 349 1.82 35.01 -4.93
N TYR A 350 0.51 34.87 -5.12
CA TYR A 350 -0.29 33.76 -4.60
C TYR A 350 -1.14 33.17 -5.71
N LEU A 351 -0.93 31.89 -6.04
CA LEU A 351 -1.68 31.15 -7.04
C LEU A 351 -2.92 30.54 -6.37
N ILE A 352 -4.11 31.05 -6.69
CA ILE A 352 -5.39 30.55 -6.15
C ILE A 352 -6.10 29.68 -7.20
N PRO A 353 -6.51 28.43 -6.89
CA PRO A 353 -7.36 27.64 -7.78
C PRO A 353 -8.73 28.31 -7.93
N VAL A 354 -9.31 28.33 -9.13
CA VAL A 354 -10.64 28.93 -9.37
C VAL A 354 -11.51 28.11 -10.31
N TYR A 355 -12.83 28.28 -10.15
CA TYR A 355 -13.86 27.45 -10.77
C TYR A 355 -14.87 28.34 -11.52
N ALA A 356 -15.18 28.00 -12.77
CA ALA A 356 -15.88 28.88 -13.71
C ALA A 356 -17.33 29.22 -13.34
N ASP A 357 -17.98 28.38 -12.53
CA ASP A 357 -19.35 28.55 -12.03
C ASP A 357 -19.44 29.36 -10.72
N GLU A 358 -18.37 29.41 -9.93
CA GLU A 358 -18.35 29.99 -8.56
C GLU A 358 -17.83 31.44 -8.49
N SER A 359 -17.92 32.18 -9.60
CA SER A 359 -17.39 33.55 -9.79
C SER A 359 -17.70 34.59 -8.70
N THR A 360 -18.74 34.39 -7.88
CA THR A 360 -19.03 35.27 -6.72
C THR A 360 -18.22 34.86 -5.49
N GLN A 361 -18.22 33.57 -5.13
CA GLN A 361 -17.44 33.06 -4.00
C GLN A 361 -15.92 33.21 -4.24
N GLN A 362 -15.49 33.08 -5.50
CA GLN A 362 -14.14 33.41 -5.96
C GLN A 362 -13.72 34.85 -5.58
N GLY A 363 -14.62 35.82 -5.76
CA GLY A 363 -14.34 37.22 -5.44
C GLY A 363 -14.16 37.45 -3.94
N ASP A 364 -15.00 36.81 -3.13
CA ASP A 364 -14.91 36.88 -1.66
C ASP A 364 -13.69 36.11 -1.12
N ALA A 365 -13.30 34.99 -1.75
CA ALA A 365 -12.10 34.23 -1.41
C ALA A 365 -10.80 35.00 -1.72
N ILE A 366 -10.72 35.63 -2.90
CA ILE A 366 -9.62 36.53 -3.26
C ILE A 366 -9.54 37.72 -2.30
N ALA A 367 -10.69 38.27 -1.86
CA ALA A 367 -10.72 39.34 -0.87
C ALA A 367 -10.23 38.88 0.52
N ALA A 368 -10.59 37.66 0.96
CA ALA A 368 -10.10 37.07 2.20
C ALA A 368 -8.58 36.87 2.17
N LEU A 369 -8.05 36.27 1.10
CA LEU A 369 -6.61 36.12 0.87
C LEU A 369 -5.88 37.46 0.86
N GLN A 370 -6.41 38.50 0.22
CA GLN A 370 -5.74 39.81 0.17
C GLN A 370 -5.73 40.52 1.53
N MET A 371 -6.70 40.23 2.41
CA MET A 371 -6.70 40.75 3.79
C MET A 371 -5.72 40.00 4.70
N ALA A 372 -5.58 38.70 4.53
CA ALA A 372 -4.66 37.86 5.32
C ALA A 372 -3.20 37.95 4.84
N ILE A 373 -2.99 38.11 3.53
CA ILE A 373 -1.67 38.23 2.90
C ILE A 373 -1.57 39.63 2.24
N PRO A 374 -1.29 40.69 3.02
CA PRO A 374 -1.24 42.05 2.50
C PRO A 374 -0.01 42.27 1.61
N GLY A 375 -0.24 42.57 0.33
CA GLY A 375 0.79 43.00 -0.61
C GLY A 375 1.24 41.95 -1.64
N VAL A 376 0.80 40.69 -1.54
CA VAL A 376 0.99 39.72 -2.64
C VAL A 376 0.02 39.98 -3.80
N THR A 377 0.46 39.64 -5.00
CA THR A 377 -0.37 39.64 -6.22
C THR A 377 -1.08 38.30 -6.34
N ILE A 378 -2.41 38.29 -6.19
CA ILE A 378 -3.22 37.07 -6.31
C ILE A 378 -3.47 36.76 -7.79
N ILE A 379 -3.12 35.55 -8.22
CA ILE A 379 -3.25 35.06 -9.59
C ILE A 379 -4.28 33.91 -9.61
N PRO A 380 -5.47 34.10 -10.23
CA PRO A 380 -6.43 33.02 -10.45
C PRO A 380 -5.93 31.99 -11.45
N VAL A 381 -5.83 30.72 -11.06
CA VAL A 381 -5.50 29.57 -11.91
C VAL A 381 -6.77 28.75 -12.13
N PRO A 382 -7.29 28.58 -13.37
CA PRO A 382 -8.45 27.74 -13.62
C PRO A 382 -8.16 26.29 -13.20
N SER A 383 -9.01 25.71 -12.36
CA SER A 383 -8.76 24.39 -11.73
C SER A 383 -9.96 23.44 -11.81
N ASP A 384 -10.95 23.72 -12.66
CA ASP A 384 -12.14 22.88 -12.85
C ASP A 384 -11.84 21.44 -13.28
N GLU A 385 -10.70 21.18 -13.94
CA GLU A 385 -10.29 19.86 -14.43
C GLU A 385 -9.44 19.11 -13.39
N ILE A 386 -8.31 19.69 -12.97
CA ILE A 386 -7.39 19.08 -11.98
C ILE A 386 -8.10 18.65 -10.68
N ILE A 387 -9.09 19.43 -10.21
CA ILE A 387 -9.82 19.15 -8.97
C ILE A 387 -10.66 17.87 -9.03
N THR A 388 -11.00 17.38 -10.22
CA THR A 388 -11.69 16.09 -10.38
C THR A 388 -10.79 14.89 -10.06
N TYR A 389 -9.48 15.09 -10.05
CA TYR A 389 -8.49 14.11 -9.59
C TYR A 389 -8.19 14.25 -8.08
N GLY A 390 -8.84 15.16 -7.36
CA GLY A 390 -8.81 15.25 -5.89
C GLY A 390 -7.96 16.37 -5.29
N GLY A 391 -7.11 17.03 -6.08
CA GLY A 391 -6.23 18.13 -5.63
C GLY A 391 -6.18 19.30 -6.61
N ALA A 392 -5.44 20.36 -6.28
CA ALA A 392 -5.24 21.50 -7.19
C ALA A 392 -3.81 22.05 -7.08
N VAL A 393 -3.63 23.38 -7.15
CA VAL A 393 -2.34 24.05 -7.33
C VAL A 393 -1.32 23.61 -6.28
N HIS A 394 -1.72 23.60 -5.00
CA HIS A 394 -0.85 23.16 -3.92
C HIS A 394 -0.49 21.67 -4.07
N CYS A 395 -1.47 20.76 -4.22
CA CYS A 395 -1.19 19.33 -4.42
C CYS A 395 -0.19 19.04 -5.56
N THR A 396 -0.27 19.79 -6.66
CA THR A 396 0.58 19.59 -7.84
C THR A 396 1.99 20.19 -7.76
N THR A 397 2.36 20.90 -6.69
CA THR A 397 3.62 21.66 -6.64
C THR A 397 4.36 21.58 -5.29
N ARG A 398 5.70 21.53 -5.32
CA ARG A 398 6.55 21.63 -4.11
C ARG A 398 7.55 22.76 -4.26
N THR A 399 7.81 23.53 -3.20
CA THR A 399 8.78 24.65 -3.20
C THR A 399 10.01 24.34 -2.36
N ARG A 400 11.13 24.98 -2.67
CA ARG A 400 12.35 25.00 -1.83
C ARG A 400 12.58 26.38 -1.22
N PRO A 401 12.82 26.49 0.09
CA PRO A 401 13.20 27.75 0.72
C PRO A 401 14.56 28.24 0.22
N SER A 402 14.69 29.56 0.04
CA SER A 402 15.99 30.20 -0.14
C SER A 402 16.81 30.10 1.15
N GLY A 403 17.95 29.43 1.08
CA GLY A 403 18.90 29.29 2.17
C GLY A 403 20.31 29.06 1.65
N THR A 404 21.26 28.82 2.54
CA THR A 404 22.48 28.12 2.13
C THR A 404 22.14 26.63 2.01
N ALA A 405 22.44 26.02 0.87
CA ALA A 405 22.77 24.59 0.91
C ALA A 405 23.88 24.42 1.96
N ALA A 406 23.86 23.34 2.73
CA ALA A 406 24.89 23.12 3.73
C ALA A 406 26.26 23.14 3.03
N THR A 407 27.06 24.18 3.29
CA THR A 407 28.51 24.03 3.09
C THR A 407 28.93 23.02 4.14
N LEU A 408 29.02 21.76 3.73
CA LEU A 408 29.90 20.81 4.38
C LEU A 408 31.28 21.45 4.37
N ASP A 409 31.65 22.08 5.49
CA ASP A 409 32.99 22.64 5.76
C ASP A 409 33.99 21.49 6.03
N ASP A 410 33.79 20.41 5.28
CA ASP A 410 34.48 19.13 5.28
C ASP A 410 34.53 18.63 3.82
N PRO A 411 35.63 18.87 3.09
CA PRO A 411 35.79 18.44 1.70
C PRO A 411 35.83 16.92 1.52
N GLU A 412 35.95 16.16 2.62
CA GLU A 412 36.23 14.72 2.66
C GLU A 412 35.04 13.84 2.19
N TYR A 413 33.88 14.43 1.86
CA TYR A 413 32.61 13.69 1.63
C TYR A 413 31.88 13.93 0.29
N LEU A 414 32.48 14.62 -0.70
CA LEU A 414 31.82 14.88 -2.01
C LEU A 414 32.72 14.83 -3.27
N CYS A 415 34.03 14.59 -3.12
CA CYS A 415 34.98 14.21 -4.20
C CYS A 415 36.27 13.64 -3.54
N GLY A 416 36.17 12.77 -2.53
CA GLY A 416 37.34 12.26 -1.77
C GLY A 416 38.33 13.32 -1.21
N GLY A 417 37.88 14.54 -0.87
CA GLY A 417 38.75 15.64 -0.44
C GLY A 417 39.21 16.62 -1.54
N HIS A 418 38.84 16.38 -2.80
CA HIS A 418 39.25 17.20 -3.95
C HIS A 418 38.28 18.36 -4.23
N SER A 419 38.81 19.48 -4.73
CA SER A 419 38.01 20.71 -4.92
C SER A 419 37.15 20.75 -6.20
N GLN A 420 37.32 19.76 -7.08
CA GLN A 420 36.57 19.50 -8.31
C GLN A 420 36.73 17.99 -8.60
N CYS A 421 35.67 17.24 -8.89
CA CYS A 421 35.78 15.79 -9.11
C CYS A 421 36.46 15.42 -10.45
N ASP A 422 36.82 16.40 -11.29
CA ASP A 422 37.70 16.24 -12.47
C ASP A 422 39.21 16.14 -12.12
N ASP A 423 39.61 16.37 -10.86
CA ASP A 423 41.02 16.50 -10.42
C ASP A 423 41.36 15.56 -9.25
N CYS A 424 40.67 14.41 -9.18
CA CYS A 424 40.83 13.31 -8.21
C CYS A 424 42.20 12.58 -8.32
N THR A 425 42.47 11.60 -7.45
CA THR A 425 43.65 10.72 -7.58
C THR A 425 43.41 9.35 -6.94
N ASP A 426 43.52 8.28 -7.72
CA ASP A 426 43.45 6.87 -7.30
C ASP A 426 44.05 6.61 -5.89
N GLU A 427 43.22 6.23 -4.91
CA GLU A 427 43.68 5.80 -3.58
C GLU A 427 44.34 4.40 -3.62
N CYS A 428 44.04 3.63 -4.66
CA CYS A 428 44.42 2.24 -4.86
C CYS A 428 44.44 1.83 -6.33
N ALA A 429 45.03 0.67 -6.63
CA ALA A 429 44.92 0.08 -7.96
C ALA A 429 43.59 -0.68 -8.14
N LEU A 430 43.00 -0.65 -9.34
CA LEU A 430 41.75 -1.37 -9.65
C LEU A 430 41.81 -2.85 -9.23
N GLY A 431 40.88 -3.27 -8.35
CA GLY A 431 40.85 -4.63 -7.80
C GLY A 431 41.86 -4.90 -6.67
N GLU A 432 42.55 -3.89 -6.16
CA GLU A 432 43.35 -3.99 -4.93
C GLU A 432 42.45 -4.29 -3.72
N THR A 433 42.88 -5.24 -2.91
CA THR A 433 42.32 -5.52 -1.57
C THR A 433 43.40 -5.33 -0.52
N GLY A 434 43.00 -4.94 0.68
CA GLY A 434 43.94 -4.69 1.76
C GLY A 434 43.27 -4.52 3.12
N CYS A 435 44.07 -4.19 4.12
CA CYS A 435 43.61 -4.03 5.50
C CYS A 435 43.78 -2.59 5.97
N ASN A 436 42.74 -2.07 6.62
CA ASN A 436 42.75 -0.77 7.28
C ASN A 436 43.41 -0.86 8.66
N ILE A 437 43.77 0.31 9.20
CA ILE A 437 44.47 0.45 10.50
C ILE A 437 43.60 0.00 11.68
N ASP A 438 42.28 -0.03 11.52
CA ASP A 438 41.32 -0.52 12.52
C ASP A 438 41.08 -2.04 12.49
N GLY A 439 41.58 -2.73 11.45
CA GLY A 439 41.40 -4.17 11.23
C GLY A 439 40.25 -4.56 10.30
N SER A 440 39.52 -3.60 9.72
CA SER A 440 38.60 -3.84 8.60
C SER A 440 39.38 -4.16 7.30
N ARG A 441 38.71 -4.79 6.33
CA ARG A 441 39.25 -4.96 4.96
C ARG A 441 38.77 -3.81 4.07
N TYR A 442 39.52 -3.49 3.02
CA TYR A 442 39.03 -2.64 1.93
C TYR A 442 39.03 -3.37 0.59
N ILE A 443 38.18 -2.89 -0.31
CA ILE A 443 38.16 -3.25 -1.73
C ILE A 443 38.32 -1.97 -2.57
N CYS A 444 39.00 -2.06 -3.70
CA CYS A 444 39.25 -0.93 -4.60
C CYS A 444 38.36 -0.95 -5.84
N GLY A 445 37.61 0.13 -6.04
CA GLY A 445 36.67 0.34 -7.14
C GLY A 445 36.28 1.82 -7.19
N ASN A 446 35.42 2.21 -8.13
CA ASN A 446 34.78 3.52 -8.11
C ASN A 446 33.51 3.42 -7.25
N PHE A 447 33.36 4.30 -6.26
CA PHE A 447 32.23 4.26 -5.32
C PHE A 447 31.50 5.60 -5.12
N ASP A 448 31.94 6.69 -5.77
CA ASP A 448 31.28 8.02 -5.72
C ASP A 448 31.02 8.66 -7.11
N ASP A 449 31.07 7.87 -8.18
CA ASP A 449 30.82 8.26 -9.59
C ASP A 449 31.84 9.27 -10.18
N ASP A 450 33.03 9.43 -9.60
CA ASP A 450 34.12 10.21 -10.21
C ASP A 450 34.90 9.43 -11.31
N THR A 451 36.18 9.75 -11.60
CA THR A 451 36.98 9.04 -12.62
C THR A 451 38.17 8.25 -12.07
N CYS A 452 38.30 8.19 -10.75
CA CYS A 452 39.36 7.57 -9.97
C CYS A 452 38.85 6.29 -9.28
N LEU A 453 39.52 5.87 -8.19
CA LEU A 453 39.32 4.59 -7.50
C LEU A 453 39.59 4.72 -6.00
N ASP A 454 38.66 4.24 -5.18
CA ASP A 454 38.50 4.54 -3.75
C ASP A 454 38.49 3.27 -2.89
N LYS A 455 38.66 3.42 -1.57
CA LYS A 455 38.73 2.31 -0.61
C LYS A 455 37.44 2.10 0.18
N LEU A 456 36.45 1.44 -0.43
CA LEU A 456 35.27 0.97 0.31
C LEU A 456 35.69 0.01 1.42
N SER A 457 35.41 0.40 2.66
CA SER A 457 35.92 -0.24 3.87
C SER A 457 34.83 -1.08 4.56
N LEU A 458 35.10 -2.38 4.71
CA LEU A 458 34.13 -3.40 5.13
C LEU A 458 34.61 -4.11 6.42
N PRO A 459 33.78 -4.17 7.48
CA PRO A 459 34.17 -4.78 8.75
C PRO A 459 34.31 -6.30 8.62
N CYS A 460 35.40 -6.87 9.17
CA CYS A 460 35.57 -8.33 9.19
C CYS A 460 34.59 -9.00 10.17
N PRO A 461 33.90 -10.09 9.77
CA PRO A 461 32.96 -10.80 10.64
C PRO A 461 33.58 -11.28 11.97
N SER A 462 32.75 -11.34 13.01
CA SER A 462 33.09 -11.92 14.32
C SER A 462 34.36 -11.38 15.01
N ALA A 463 34.81 -10.18 14.63
CA ALA A 463 36.06 -9.54 15.10
C ALA A 463 37.34 -10.32 14.76
N SER A 464 37.33 -11.12 13.69
CA SER A 464 38.55 -11.65 13.06
C SER A 464 39.38 -10.50 12.47
N PRO A 465 40.71 -10.45 12.70
CA PRO A 465 41.55 -9.39 12.14
C PRO A 465 41.76 -9.60 10.64
N CYS A 466 41.78 -8.52 9.85
CA CYS A 466 42.26 -8.57 8.46
C CYS A 466 43.76 -8.93 8.41
N ASP A 467 44.14 -9.86 7.53
CA ASP A 467 45.53 -10.27 7.27
C ASP A 467 46.23 -9.33 6.28
N SER A 468 47.31 -8.72 6.75
CA SER A 468 48.12 -7.77 6.00
C SER A 468 48.89 -8.32 4.80
N GLU A 469 49.01 -9.65 4.61
CA GLU A 469 49.61 -10.22 3.39
C GLU A 469 48.58 -10.54 2.28
N SER A 470 47.33 -10.86 2.62
CA SER A 470 46.25 -11.19 1.65
C SER A 470 45.20 -10.09 1.43
N GLY A 471 45.02 -9.16 2.38
CA GLY A 471 43.94 -8.17 2.34
C GLY A 471 42.54 -8.74 2.64
N MET A 472 42.48 -9.95 3.21
CA MET A 472 41.24 -10.64 3.57
C MET A 472 41.16 -10.90 5.08
N CYS A 473 39.98 -11.29 5.58
CA CYS A 473 39.79 -11.57 7.02
C CYS A 473 40.48 -12.88 7.40
N ALA A 474 41.42 -12.85 8.36
CA ALA A 474 42.24 -14.00 8.71
C ALA A 474 41.41 -15.11 9.39
N GLY A 475 41.44 -16.33 8.83
CA GLY A 475 40.75 -17.48 9.41
C GLY A 475 40.92 -18.82 8.68
N TYR A 476 41.12 -18.80 7.36
CA TYR A 476 41.04 -19.97 6.48
C TYR A 476 42.38 -20.20 5.75
N ASP A 477 42.81 -21.46 5.67
CA ASP A 477 44.06 -21.93 5.03
C ASP A 477 43.66 -23.05 4.05
N CYS A 478 43.17 -22.62 2.88
CA CYS A 478 42.52 -23.46 1.89
C CYS A 478 43.44 -23.79 0.71
N THR A 479 43.09 -24.79 -0.10
CA THR A 479 43.82 -25.13 -1.34
C THR A 479 42.89 -25.86 -2.29
N ASP A 480 42.66 -25.30 -3.49
CA ASP A 480 41.78 -25.87 -4.51
C ASP A 480 42.07 -27.37 -4.78
N GLU A 481 41.06 -28.23 -4.60
CA GLU A 481 41.17 -29.66 -4.92
C GLU A 481 41.01 -29.96 -6.42
N CYS A 482 40.46 -29.00 -7.19
CA CYS A 482 40.17 -29.06 -8.62
C CYS A 482 40.49 -27.74 -9.35
N LEU A 483 40.44 -27.76 -10.69
CA LEU A 483 40.46 -26.54 -11.50
C LEU A 483 39.04 -26.03 -11.79
N PRO A 484 38.82 -24.70 -11.94
CA PRO A 484 37.51 -24.15 -12.31
C PRO A 484 36.87 -24.88 -13.50
N SER A 485 35.61 -25.29 -13.34
CA SER A 485 34.85 -26.07 -14.32
C SER A 485 35.44 -27.46 -14.69
N GLU A 486 36.33 -28.02 -13.87
CA GLU A 486 36.81 -29.41 -14.04
C GLU A 486 35.70 -30.41 -13.65
N LEU A 487 35.48 -31.40 -14.52
CA LEU A 487 34.52 -32.49 -14.35
C LEU A 487 35.23 -33.85 -14.39
N GLY A 488 34.78 -34.81 -13.59
CA GLY A 488 35.36 -36.15 -13.59
C GLY A 488 34.49 -37.23 -12.96
N CYS A 489 35.00 -38.45 -12.92
CA CYS A 489 34.36 -39.56 -12.20
C CYS A 489 35.23 -39.96 -11.01
N ASP A 490 34.62 -40.37 -9.89
CA ASP A 490 35.33 -40.74 -8.66
C ASP A 490 35.89 -42.18 -8.71
N GLY A 491 35.31 -43.02 -9.56
CA GLY A 491 35.62 -44.44 -9.69
C GLY A 491 34.69 -45.39 -8.92
N THR A 492 33.59 -44.90 -8.35
CA THR A 492 32.53 -45.68 -7.68
C THR A 492 31.16 -45.54 -8.36
N ASP A 493 31.16 -45.19 -9.65
CA ASP A 493 30.00 -44.80 -10.45
C ASP A 493 29.36 -43.46 -10.01
N SER A 494 30.16 -42.54 -9.46
CA SER A 494 29.79 -41.14 -9.22
C SER A 494 30.50 -40.20 -10.20
N SER A 495 29.80 -39.16 -10.67
CA SER A 495 30.41 -37.97 -11.25
C SER A 495 30.89 -37.01 -10.15
N TRP A 496 31.75 -36.07 -10.51
CA TRP A 496 32.06 -34.92 -9.67
C TRP A 496 32.32 -33.68 -10.53
N MET A 497 32.04 -32.52 -9.94
CA MET A 497 32.29 -31.20 -10.54
C MET A 497 33.03 -30.28 -9.57
N CYS A 498 33.73 -29.30 -10.12
CA CYS A 498 34.50 -28.32 -9.36
C CYS A 498 33.67 -27.07 -9.06
N GLY A 499 33.51 -26.72 -7.78
CA GLY A 499 32.77 -25.54 -7.33
C GLY A 499 33.06 -25.20 -5.87
N GLU A 500 32.64 -24.02 -5.42
CA GLU A 500 32.68 -23.64 -4.01
C GLU A 500 31.61 -24.43 -3.24
N VAL A 501 31.95 -24.96 -2.06
CA VAL A 501 31.00 -25.68 -1.20
C VAL A 501 30.48 -24.74 -0.11
N GLY A 502 29.23 -24.92 0.32
CA GLY A 502 28.58 -24.10 1.34
C GLY A 502 29.11 -24.21 2.77
N ASP A 503 30.41 -24.44 2.99
CA ASP A 503 31.07 -24.42 4.30
C ASP A 503 31.81 -23.10 4.61
N ALA A 504 31.66 -22.11 3.73
CA ALA A 504 32.15 -20.72 3.81
C ALA A 504 33.66 -20.54 3.64
N ASP A 505 34.28 -21.39 2.83
CA ASP A 505 35.64 -21.26 2.30
C ASP A 505 35.60 -20.84 0.80
N PRO A 506 36.45 -19.88 0.33
CA PRO A 506 36.47 -19.43 -1.07
C PRO A 506 37.33 -20.30 -2.01
N CYS A 507 37.85 -21.45 -1.57
CA CYS A 507 38.55 -22.41 -2.44
C CYS A 507 37.59 -23.36 -3.19
N LEU A 508 38.09 -23.95 -4.28
CA LEU A 508 37.30 -24.83 -5.15
C LEU A 508 37.44 -26.32 -4.80
N ASP A 509 36.30 -26.98 -4.59
CA ASP A 509 36.18 -28.34 -4.08
C ASP A 509 35.53 -29.32 -5.07
N LYS A 510 35.74 -30.63 -4.83
CA LYS A 510 35.17 -31.70 -5.68
C LYS A 510 33.83 -32.19 -5.14
N ILE A 511 32.76 -31.57 -5.64
CA ILE A 511 31.37 -31.94 -5.33
C ILE A 511 31.06 -33.29 -6.00
N VAL A 512 30.98 -34.38 -5.22
CA VAL A 512 30.75 -35.76 -5.73
C VAL A 512 29.26 -36.12 -5.74
N LEU A 513 28.73 -36.46 -6.91
CA LEU A 513 27.34 -36.77 -7.18
C LEU A 513 27.19 -38.22 -7.71
N PRO A 514 26.55 -39.14 -6.96
CA PRO A 514 26.44 -40.55 -7.35
C PRO A 514 25.43 -40.77 -8.49
N CYS A 515 25.81 -41.53 -9.52
CA CYS A 515 24.90 -41.80 -10.64
C CYS A 515 23.75 -42.74 -10.23
N HIS A 516 22.53 -42.42 -10.69
CA HIS A 516 21.36 -43.25 -10.42
C HIS A 516 21.48 -44.69 -10.97
N SER A 517 20.91 -45.63 -10.21
CA SER A 517 20.98 -47.09 -10.42
C SER A 517 20.73 -47.54 -11.87
N GLY A 518 21.81 -47.80 -12.61
CA GLY A 518 21.77 -48.29 -13.99
C GLY A 518 22.42 -47.36 -15.02
N ARG A 519 22.93 -46.20 -14.60
CA ARG A 519 23.79 -45.30 -15.38
C ARG A 519 25.26 -45.47 -14.93
N GLU A 520 26.22 -45.30 -15.85
CA GLU A 520 27.67 -45.37 -15.57
C GLU A 520 28.31 -43.99 -15.79
N CYS A 521 29.18 -43.52 -14.88
CA CYS A 521 29.88 -42.25 -15.06
C CYS A 521 30.95 -42.36 -16.15
N ASN A 522 30.92 -41.43 -17.11
CA ASN A 522 31.85 -41.37 -18.21
C ASN A 522 32.31 -39.91 -18.42
N ALA A 523 33.60 -39.66 -18.23
CA ALA A 523 34.24 -38.34 -18.41
C ALA A 523 33.55 -37.17 -17.67
N GLY A 524 32.98 -37.40 -16.49
CA GLY A 524 32.27 -36.39 -15.70
C GLY A 524 30.75 -36.43 -15.79
N ILE A 525 30.17 -37.29 -16.63
CA ILE A 525 28.73 -37.30 -16.93
C ILE A 525 28.14 -38.68 -16.67
N CYS A 526 27.02 -38.76 -15.95
CA CYS A 526 26.28 -40.01 -15.70
C CYS A 526 25.52 -40.49 -16.95
N THR A 527 26.10 -41.42 -17.70
CA THR A 527 25.54 -41.85 -19.01
C THR A 527 24.59 -43.05 -18.92
N GLY A 528 23.49 -42.98 -19.67
CA GLY A 528 22.47 -44.03 -19.82
C GLY A 528 21.95 -44.12 -21.26
N THR A 529 21.04 -45.05 -21.56
CA THR A 529 20.54 -45.27 -22.93
C THR A 529 19.38 -44.36 -23.34
N GLY A 530 19.60 -43.04 -23.35
CA GLY A 530 18.65 -42.05 -23.86
C GLY A 530 19.16 -40.61 -23.73
N GLY A 531 19.19 -39.86 -24.84
CA GLY A 531 19.48 -38.41 -24.86
C GLY A 531 20.81 -37.96 -24.24
N GLN A 532 20.91 -36.66 -23.96
CA GLN A 532 21.87 -36.08 -23.01
C GLN A 532 21.22 -35.83 -21.63
N CYS A 533 19.92 -35.51 -21.58
CA CYS A 533 19.15 -35.35 -20.34
C CYS A 533 18.59 -36.66 -19.72
N GLY A 534 18.57 -37.77 -20.48
CA GLY A 534 18.05 -39.04 -19.98
C GLY A 534 16.52 -39.10 -19.94
N ASP A 535 16.00 -39.01 -18.72
CA ASP A 535 14.56 -39.10 -18.39
C ASP A 535 14.03 -37.79 -17.77
N ILE A 536 14.89 -36.78 -17.57
CA ILE A 536 14.54 -35.45 -17.09
C ILE A 536 14.17 -34.58 -18.30
N ASP A 537 13.05 -33.87 -18.21
CA ASP A 537 12.56 -32.94 -19.21
C ASP A 537 12.59 -31.48 -18.70
N TYR A 538 11.85 -30.58 -19.34
CA TYR A 538 11.86 -29.15 -19.03
C TYR A 538 11.24 -28.82 -17.67
N ASP A 539 10.35 -29.68 -17.16
CA ASP A 539 9.66 -29.45 -15.89
C ASP A 539 10.58 -29.75 -14.68
N GLY A 540 11.66 -30.52 -14.90
CA GLY A 540 12.76 -30.73 -13.95
C GLY A 540 12.47 -31.66 -12.75
N GLU A 541 13.45 -31.80 -11.86
CA GLU A 541 13.32 -32.45 -10.55
C GLU A 541 14.37 -31.92 -9.53
N CYS A 542 14.04 -31.95 -8.24
CA CYS A 542 15.00 -31.63 -7.18
C CYS A 542 15.90 -32.81 -6.82
N GLN A 543 17.22 -32.59 -6.82
CA GLN A 543 18.23 -33.56 -6.40
C GLN A 543 18.99 -33.04 -5.15
N GLY A 544 18.29 -32.96 -4.02
CA GLY A 544 18.82 -32.42 -2.77
C GLY A 544 18.64 -30.91 -2.72
N THR A 545 19.74 -30.15 -2.61
CA THR A 545 19.74 -28.68 -2.71
C THR A 545 19.80 -28.17 -4.15
N TYR A 546 19.89 -29.06 -5.14
CA TYR A 546 20.02 -28.71 -6.55
C TYR A 546 18.70 -28.82 -7.29
N SER A 547 18.35 -27.81 -8.10
CA SER A 547 17.38 -28.01 -9.20
C SER A 547 18.09 -28.62 -10.40
N VAL A 548 17.41 -29.52 -11.11
CA VAL A 548 17.94 -30.22 -12.29
C VAL A 548 16.85 -30.30 -13.37
N TYR A 549 17.06 -29.64 -14.51
CA TYR A 549 16.09 -29.61 -15.62
C TYR A 549 16.77 -29.68 -16.99
N CYS A 550 15.99 -29.91 -18.05
CA CYS A 550 16.49 -30.07 -19.42
C CYS A 550 15.99 -28.98 -20.37
N ASP A 551 16.88 -28.16 -20.93
CA ASP A 551 16.58 -27.19 -21.98
C ASP A 551 17.42 -27.43 -23.25
N GLU A 552 16.80 -27.39 -24.42
CA GLU A 552 17.37 -27.70 -25.74
C GLU A 552 18.40 -28.87 -25.81
N ASP A 553 18.09 -30.03 -25.18
CA ASP A 553 18.97 -31.22 -25.02
C ASP A 553 20.20 -31.03 -24.08
N TYR A 554 20.29 -29.93 -23.33
CA TYR A 554 21.27 -29.69 -22.28
C TYR A 554 20.65 -29.88 -20.89
N LEU A 555 21.37 -30.58 -20.00
CA LEU A 555 21.00 -30.68 -18.59
C LEU A 555 21.57 -29.48 -17.84
N ILE A 556 20.70 -28.71 -17.20
CA ILE A 556 21.03 -27.57 -16.34
C ILE A 556 20.92 -28.02 -14.89
N VAL A 557 21.81 -27.51 -14.03
CA VAL A 557 21.93 -27.88 -12.61
C VAL A 557 22.30 -26.63 -11.81
N ASP A 558 21.40 -26.19 -10.92
CA ASP A 558 21.56 -24.97 -10.14
C ASP A 558 21.63 -25.28 -8.65
N ASP A 559 22.67 -24.80 -7.97
CA ASP A 559 22.86 -25.00 -6.53
C ASP A 559 22.09 -23.96 -5.73
N CYS A 560 20.88 -24.32 -5.30
CA CYS A 560 20.03 -23.40 -4.56
C CYS A 560 20.68 -22.98 -3.23
N ALA A 561 21.43 -23.88 -2.57
CA ALA A 561 22.06 -23.58 -1.30
C ALA A 561 23.18 -22.53 -1.42
N ALA A 562 23.85 -22.44 -2.57
CA ALA A 562 24.84 -21.38 -2.84
C ALA A 562 24.20 -19.97 -2.84
N TYR A 563 22.92 -19.87 -3.20
CA TYR A 563 22.14 -18.62 -3.16
C TYR A 563 21.35 -18.44 -1.85
N GLY A 564 21.49 -19.35 -0.86
CA GLY A 564 20.69 -19.35 0.36
C GLY A 564 19.26 -19.90 0.18
N LEU A 565 18.98 -20.47 -0.99
CA LEU A 565 17.70 -21.02 -1.43
C LEU A 565 17.64 -22.55 -1.21
N VAL A 566 16.49 -23.16 -1.49
CA VAL A 566 16.28 -24.62 -1.56
C VAL A 566 15.60 -24.98 -2.87
N CYS A 567 15.80 -26.19 -3.39
CA CYS A 567 15.04 -26.62 -4.55
C CYS A 567 13.58 -26.91 -4.16
N GLY A 568 12.63 -26.41 -4.95
CA GLY A 568 11.19 -26.62 -4.75
C GLY A 568 10.39 -26.46 -6.06
N TYR A 569 9.09 -26.75 -6.01
CA TYR A 569 8.22 -26.74 -7.20
C TYR A 569 7.44 -25.42 -7.33
N LEU A 570 7.64 -24.69 -8.43
CA LEU A 570 6.94 -23.45 -8.73
C LEU A 570 5.55 -23.74 -9.31
N ASN A 571 4.58 -23.97 -8.42
CA ASN A 571 3.17 -24.25 -8.76
C ASN A 571 2.51 -23.22 -9.71
N ALA A 572 3.02 -22.00 -9.79
CA ALA A 572 2.52 -20.96 -10.71
C ALA A 572 2.98 -21.13 -12.17
N GLU A 573 4.10 -21.83 -12.38
CA GLU A 573 4.81 -21.87 -13.67
C GLU A 573 5.02 -23.30 -14.20
N GLY A 574 5.08 -24.30 -13.32
CA GLY A 574 4.97 -25.72 -13.65
C GLY A 574 6.26 -26.55 -13.57
N TYR A 575 7.38 -25.96 -13.12
CA TYR A 575 8.69 -26.61 -13.06
C TYR A 575 9.36 -26.51 -11.68
N TYR A 576 10.45 -27.26 -11.46
CA TYR A 576 11.28 -27.19 -10.26
C TYR A 576 12.42 -26.16 -10.41
N ASP A 577 12.65 -25.35 -9.38
CA ASP A 577 13.72 -24.34 -9.36
C ASP A 577 14.17 -24.03 -7.92
N CYS A 578 15.15 -23.16 -7.79
CA CYS A 578 15.64 -22.60 -6.53
C CYS A 578 14.67 -21.55 -5.96
N VAL A 579 13.99 -21.92 -4.89
CA VAL A 579 13.00 -21.09 -4.17
C VAL A 579 13.48 -20.76 -2.76
N GLU A 580 12.94 -19.71 -2.15
CA GLU A 580 13.28 -19.38 -0.76
C GLU A 580 12.92 -20.55 0.19
N PRO A 581 13.77 -20.87 1.19
CA PRO A 581 13.40 -21.80 2.25
C PRO A 581 12.25 -21.21 3.07
N LYS A 582 11.01 -21.62 2.76
CA LYS A 582 9.81 -21.35 3.56
C LYS A 582 10.18 -21.47 5.05
N THR A 583 10.10 -20.38 5.81
CA THR A 583 10.14 -20.47 7.27
C THR A 583 8.81 -21.08 7.72
N CYS A 584 8.73 -22.41 7.74
CA CYS A 584 7.46 -23.10 7.90
C CYS A 584 6.75 -22.66 9.20
N GLN A 585 5.46 -22.41 9.06
CA GLN A 585 4.54 -22.14 10.15
C GLN A 585 3.28 -22.92 9.82
N ASP A 586 2.92 -23.89 10.66
CA ASP A 586 1.74 -24.73 10.46
C ASP A 586 0.48 -23.87 10.20
N GLU A 587 -0.17 -24.08 9.05
CA GLU A 587 -1.40 -23.34 8.68
C GLU A 587 -2.66 -23.90 9.37
N CYS A 588 -2.53 -25.05 10.05
CA CYS A 588 -3.62 -25.83 10.62
C CYS A 588 -3.16 -26.71 11.80
N GLU A 589 -4.08 -27.10 12.69
CA GLU A 589 -3.77 -28.09 13.72
C GLU A 589 -3.95 -29.54 13.20
N ILE A 590 -3.14 -30.49 13.68
CA ILE A 590 -3.19 -31.90 13.24
C ILE A 590 -4.61 -32.47 13.35
N ALA A 591 -5.13 -32.97 12.21
CA ALA A 591 -6.49 -33.48 12.03
C ALA A 591 -7.62 -32.45 12.19
N GLU A 592 -7.33 -31.16 12.02
CA GLU A 592 -8.33 -30.14 11.71
C GLU A 592 -8.91 -30.38 10.30
N VAL A 593 -10.21 -30.10 10.14
CA VAL A 593 -10.97 -30.23 8.89
C VAL A 593 -11.92 -29.04 8.82
N ARG A 594 -12.05 -28.39 7.65
CA ARG A 594 -12.96 -27.27 7.39
C ARG A 594 -13.58 -27.38 5.98
N CYS A 595 -14.40 -26.41 5.62
CA CYS A 595 -14.85 -26.21 4.24
C CYS A 595 -14.06 -25.09 3.56
N SER A 596 -13.92 -25.15 2.25
CA SER A 596 -13.36 -24.06 1.44
C SER A 596 -14.19 -22.77 1.55
N THR A 597 -13.59 -21.62 1.25
CA THR A 597 -14.27 -20.30 1.33
C THR A 597 -15.45 -20.10 0.37
N ASP A 598 -15.60 -20.98 -0.62
CA ASP A 598 -16.70 -21.06 -1.58
C ASP A 598 -17.62 -22.28 -1.35
N GLU A 599 -17.43 -22.99 -0.24
CA GLU A 599 -18.26 -24.12 0.24
C GLU A 599 -18.33 -25.33 -0.74
N SER A 600 -17.41 -25.45 -1.70
CA SER A 600 -17.37 -26.58 -2.65
C SER A 600 -16.51 -27.76 -2.20
N ASP A 601 -15.49 -27.53 -1.37
CA ASP A 601 -14.45 -28.52 -1.08
C ASP A 601 -14.31 -28.77 0.43
N VAL A 602 -13.91 -30.00 0.80
CA VAL A 602 -13.52 -30.33 2.18
C VAL A 602 -12.02 -30.19 2.29
N GLU A 603 -11.56 -29.30 3.16
CA GLU A 603 -10.15 -29.04 3.42
C GLU A 603 -9.72 -29.74 4.71
N TYR A 604 -8.62 -30.50 4.69
CA TYR A 604 -8.08 -31.17 5.87
C TYR A 604 -6.57 -30.96 6.03
N CYS A 605 -6.15 -30.88 7.28
CA CYS A 605 -4.77 -30.66 7.67
C CYS A 605 -3.92 -31.92 7.51
N ALA A 606 -2.84 -31.85 6.72
CA ALA A 606 -1.97 -32.98 6.41
C ALA A 606 -0.49 -32.57 6.24
N GLU A 607 0.41 -33.55 6.36
CA GLU A 607 1.85 -33.38 6.13
C GLU A 607 2.20 -33.53 4.63
N THR A 608 2.98 -32.58 4.10
CA THR A 608 3.75 -32.61 2.83
C THR A 608 3.02 -32.60 1.47
N PHE A 609 3.43 -31.65 0.62
CA PHE A 609 3.49 -31.84 -0.85
C PHE A 609 4.84 -31.37 -1.46
N ASP A 610 5.50 -30.37 -0.88
CA ASP A 610 6.83 -29.86 -1.30
C ASP A 610 8.02 -30.53 -0.60
N GLY A 611 7.78 -31.33 0.45
CA GLY A 611 8.79 -32.16 1.10
C GLY A 611 9.37 -31.61 2.40
N ASP A 612 8.78 -30.56 2.98
CA ASP A 612 9.14 -30.10 4.33
C ASP A 612 8.58 -31.03 5.45
N THR A 613 8.35 -30.53 6.67
CA THR A 613 7.81 -31.32 7.78
C THR A 613 6.50 -30.78 8.36
N CYS A 614 5.78 -29.94 7.61
CA CYS A 614 4.83 -29.00 8.16
C CYS A 614 3.40 -29.19 7.63
N LEU A 615 2.46 -28.52 8.30
CA LEU A 615 1.04 -28.79 8.16
C LEU A 615 0.33 -27.78 7.25
N GLU A 616 -0.11 -28.27 6.08
CA GLU A 616 -0.82 -27.49 5.07
C GLU A 616 -2.27 -27.98 4.90
N TRP A 617 -3.13 -27.12 4.32
CA TRP A 617 -4.52 -27.44 4.00
C TRP A 617 -4.62 -28.17 2.66
N ARG A 618 -5.11 -29.41 2.67
CA ARG A 618 -5.46 -30.14 1.45
C ARG A 618 -6.97 -30.15 1.20
N SER A 619 -7.40 -29.61 0.07
CA SER A 619 -8.75 -29.72 -0.46
C SER A 619 -8.96 -31.07 -1.17
N ASP A 620 -10.01 -31.81 -0.82
CA ASP A 620 -10.65 -32.79 -1.70
C ASP A 620 -12.06 -32.27 -2.05
N SER A 621 -12.31 -31.98 -3.32
CA SER A 621 -13.58 -31.38 -3.77
C SER A 621 -14.79 -32.29 -3.55
N CYS A 622 -15.93 -31.70 -3.19
CA CYS A 622 -17.13 -32.47 -2.96
C CYS A 622 -17.67 -33.12 -4.25
N PRO A 623 -18.32 -34.31 -4.15
CA PRO A 623 -19.05 -34.89 -5.26
C PRO A 623 -20.07 -33.92 -5.87
N LEU A 624 -20.35 -34.08 -7.16
CA LEU A 624 -21.44 -33.37 -7.84
C LEU A 624 -22.74 -33.45 -7.03
N ASP A 625 -23.46 -32.33 -7.00
CA ASP A 625 -24.73 -32.14 -6.28
C ASP A 625 -24.62 -32.27 -4.74
N THR A 626 -23.41 -32.08 -4.19
CA THR A 626 -23.14 -31.90 -2.75
C THR A 626 -22.30 -30.65 -2.49
N VAL A 627 -22.54 -29.99 -1.36
CA VAL A 627 -21.78 -28.82 -0.86
C VAL A 627 -21.09 -29.15 0.47
N CYS A 628 -20.01 -28.47 0.81
CA CYS A 628 -19.37 -28.67 2.11
C CYS A 628 -20.14 -27.91 3.21
N SER A 629 -20.59 -28.62 4.23
CA SER A 629 -21.20 -28.02 5.43
C SER A 629 -20.93 -28.88 6.67
N GLU A 630 -20.82 -28.24 7.84
CA GLU A 630 -20.33 -28.88 9.09
C GLU A 630 -19.02 -29.68 8.90
N ASN A 631 -18.14 -29.20 8.02
CA ASN A 631 -16.81 -29.75 7.69
C ASN A 631 -16.85 -31.13 7.00
N GLY A 632 -17.88 -31.37 6.17
CA GLY A 632 -17.98 -32.52 5.28
C GLY A 632 -18.97 -32.27 4.13
N CYS A 633 -18.91 -33.07 3.06
CA CYS A 633 -19.85 -32.96 1.94
C CYS A 633 -21.26 -33.43 2.32
N VAL A 634 -22.25 -32.57 2.14
CA VAL A 634 -23.68 -32.83 2.39
C VAL A 634 -24.50 -32.57 1.11
N SER A 635 -25.61 -33.29 0.94
CA SER A 635 -26.50 -33.13 -0.21
C SER A 635 -27.21 -31.77 -0.21
N ASP A 636 -27.10 -31.00 -1.29
CA ASP A 636 -27.72 -29.67 -1.45
C ASP A 636 -29.21 -29.75 -1.85
N CYS A 637 -29.95 -30.73 -1.31
CA CYS A 637 -31.37 -30.93 -1.60
C CYS A 637 -32.23 -30.77 -0.34
N GLU A 638 -33.27 -29.94 -0.44
CA GLU A 638 -34.37 -29.87 0.53
C GLU A 638 -35.48 -30.86 0.13
N ASP A 639 -36.09 -31.54 1.11
CA ASP A 639 -37.29 -32.34 0.88
C ASP A 639 -38.49 -31.43 0.52
N GLU A 640 -39.07 -31.58 -0.67
CA GLU A 640 -40.25 -30.81 -1.10
C GLU A 640 -41.53 -31.20 -0.35
N CYS A 641 -41.52 -32.35 0.32
CA CYS A 641 -42.70 -33.03 0.87
C CYS A 641 -42.33 -34.12 1.88
N THR A 642 -43.33 -34.82 2.44
CA THR A 642 -43.08 -36.00 3.28
C THR A 642 -43.17 -37.26 2.42
N LEU A 643 -42.24 -38.22 2.54
CA LEU A 643 -42.32 -39.50 1.82
C LEU A 643 -43.69 -40.18 2.00
N ASP A 644 -44.25 -40.71 0.90
CA ASP A 644 -45.60 -41.29 0.79
C ASP A 644 -46.77 -40.29 1.01
N GLU A 645 -46.51 -38.98 1.13
CA GLU A 645 -47.55 -37.94 1.16
C GLU A 645 -48.24 -37.84 -0.22
N MET A 646 -49.56 -37.62 -0.21
CA MET A 646 -50.35 -37.51 -1.43
C MET A 646 -51.29 -36.31 -1.35
N VAL A 647 -51.36 -35.50 -2.42
CA VAL A 647 -52.24 -34.33 -2.51
C VAL A 647 -52.86 -34.20 -3.90
N CYS A 648 -54.14 -33.84 -3.99
CA CYS A 648 -54.71 -33.41 -5.26
C CYS A 648 -54.19 -32.00 -5.58
N ALA A 649 -53.39 -31.87 -6.64
CA ALA A 649 -52.89 -30.57 -7.10
C ALA A 649 -54.01 -29.73 -7.75
N ASP A 650 -54.93 -30.39 -8.46
CA ASP A 650 -56.15 -29.83 -9.02
C ASP A 650 -57.27 -30.89 -9.06
N GLU A 651 -58.41 -30.59 -9.70
CA GLU A 651 -59.54 -31.53 -9.81
C GLU A 651 -59.24 -32.78 -10.67
N THR A 652 -58.11 -32.81 -11.37
CA THR A 652 -57.69 -33.82 -12.35
C THR A 652 -56.29 -34.40 -12.13
N THR A 653 -55.49 -33.89 -11.19
CA THR A 653 -54.09 -34.31 -10.97
C THR A 653 -53.83 -34.69 -9.52
N LEU A 654 -53.28 -35.88 -9.31
CA LEU A 654 -52.85 -36.41 -8.00
C LEU A 654 -51.32 -36.39 -7.93
N ASN A 655 -50.77 -35.63 -6.98
CA ASN A 655 -49.36 -35.67 -6.66
C ASN A 655 -49.08 -36.70 -5.57
N THR A 656 -47.98 -37.42 -5.70
CA THR A 656 -47.43 -38.37 -4.72
C THR A 656 -45.97 -38.03 -4.48
N CYS A 657 -45.60 -37.86 -3.21
CA CYS A 657 -44.23 -37.63 -2.79
C CYS A 657 -43.46 -38.95 -2.79
N VAL A 658 -42.37 -39.01 -3.54
CA VAL A 658 -41.53 -40.22 -3.66
C VAL A 658 -40.08 -39.85 -3.41
N ALA A 659 -39.29 -40.81 -2.89
CA ALA A 659 -37.85 -40.67 -2.83
C ALA A 659 -37.26 -40.77 -4.24
N ASP A 660 -36.50 -39.76 -4.64
CA ASP A 660 -35.65 -39.85 -5.82
C ASP A 660 -34.49 -40.81 -5.52
N LEU A 661 -34.14 -41.65 -6.48
CA LEU A 661 -33.07 -42.65 -6.36
C LEU A 661 -31.70 -42.12 -6.81
N GLU A 662 -31.66 -40.94 -7.45
CA GLU A 662 -30.42 -40.27 -7.86
C GLU A 662 -29.99 -39.21 -6.84
N THR A 663 -30.90 -38.40 -6.30
CA THR A 663 -30.59 -37.36 -5.28
C THR A 663 -30.83 -37.79 -3.83
N GLY A 664 -31.66 -38.81 -3.57
CA GLY A 664 -31.98 -39.31 -2.23
C GLY A 664 -33.00 -38.49 -1.43
N CYS A 665 -33.28 -37.25 -1.83
CA CYS A 665 -34.37 -36.43 -1.29
C CYS A 665 -35.74 -36.84 -1.85
N THR A 666 -36.81 -36.31 -1.27
CA THR A 666 -38.19 -36.58 -1.67
C THR A 666 -38.82 -35.44 -2.47
N VAL A 667 -39.48 -35.81 -3.57
CA VAL A 667 -39.97 -34.89 -4.60
C VAL A 667 -41.38 -35.24 -5.06
N TRP A 668 -42.12 -34.25 -5.57
CA TRP A 668 -43.48 -34.48 -6.06
C TRP A 668 -43.51 -35.12 -7.46
N THR A 669 -44.18 -36.26 -7.58
CA THR A 669 -44.54 -36.86 -8.89
C THR A 669 -46.05 -36.76 -9.13
N SER A 670 -46.44 -36.34 -10.34
CA SER A 670 -47.84 -36.12 -10.71
C SER A 670 -48.40 -37.22 -11.62
N GLU A 671 -49.53 -37.82 -11.24
CA GLU A 671 -50.37 -38.63 -12.14
C GLU A 671 -51.66 -37.87 -12.49
N THR A 672 -51.95 -37.73 -13.78
CA THR A 672 -53.22 -37.17 -14.26
C THR A 672 -54.31 -38.25 -14.27
N CYS A 673 -55.44 -37.97 -13.65
CA CYS A 673 -56.61 -38.83 -13.63
C CYS A 673 -57.10 -39.17 -15.05
N GLN A 674 -57.63 -40.39 -15.22
CA GLN A 674 -58.14 -40.83 -16.51
C GLN A 674 -59.38 -40.03 -16.95
N ASP A 675 -59.58 -39.95 -18.27
CA ASP A 675 -60.51 -39.03 -18.93
C ASP A 675 -61.97 -39.22 -18.46
N GLY A 676 -62.43 -38.37 -17.54
CA GLY A 676 -63.75 -38.41 -16.89
C GLY A 676 -63.76 -38.69 -15.37
N ASP A 677 -62.63 -39.08 -14.78
CA ASP A 677 -62.43 -39.20 -13.34
C ASP A 677 -61.86 -37.90 -12.75
N VAL A 678 -62.12 -37.66 -11.45
CA VAL A 678 -61.63 -36.48 -10.71
C VAL A 678 -60.80 -36.88 -9.50
N CYS A 679 -59.82 -36.07 -9.13
CA CYS A 679 -59.01 -36.28 -7.94
C CYS A 679 -59.81 -35.94 -6.68
N ASN A 680 -60.12 -36.95 -5.87
CA ASN A 680 -60.91 -36.76 -4.66
C ASN A 680 -60.02 -36.42 -3.45
N ALA A 681 -59.91 -35.14 -3.12
CA ALA A 681 -59.14 -34.63 -1.97
C ALA A 681 -59.56 -35.17 -0.59
N THR A 682 -60.61 -36.00 -0.48
CA THR A 682 -61.00 -36.70 0.78
C THR A 682 -60.44 -38.12 0.89
N ASP A 683 -60.18 -38.80 -0.23
CA ASP A 683 -59.62 -40.17 -0.23
C ASP A 683 -58.46 -40.37 -1.22
N LEU A 684 -57.85 -39.25 -1.66
CA LEU A 684 -56.57 -39.11 -2.37
C LEU A 684 -56.39 -40.09 -3.53
N THR A 685 -57.43 -40.19 -4.36
CA THR A 685 -57.45 -41.07 -5.53
C THR A 685 -58.31 -40.46 -6.64
N CYS A 686 -57.93 -40.74 -7.89
CA CYS A 686 -58.75 -40.47 -9.06
C CYS A 686 -59.98 -41.41 -9.08
N LYS A 687 -61.19 -40.84 -9.15
CA LYS A 687 -62.46 -41.61 -9.24
C LYS A 687 -63.52 -40.86 -10.03
N ALA A 688 -64.37 -41.60 -10.75
CA ALA A 688 -65.54 -41.05 -11.43
C ALA A 688 -66.44 -40.22 -10.48
N PRO A 689 -66.86 -39.00 -10.88
CA PRO A 689 -67.67 -38.13 -10.03
C PRO A 689 -69.05 -38.75 -9.73
N LYS A 690 -69.39 -38.86 -8.44
CA LYS A 690 -70.65 -39.48 -7.98
C LYS A 690 -71.86 -38.66 -8.40
N THR A 691 -72.68 -39.20 -9.30
CA THR A 691 -73.99 -38.65 -9.64
C THR A 691 -74.97 -38.81 -8.48
N SER A 692 -75.33 -37.69 -7.82
CA SER A 692 -76.38 -37.64 -6.80
C SER A 692 -77.76 -37.54 -7.46
N ASP A 693 -78.46 -38.66 -7.60
CA ASP A 693 -79.74 -38.73 -8.31
C ASP A 693 -80.95 -38.40 -7.40
N SER A 694 -81.94 -37.73 -8.01
CA SER A 694 -83.34 -37.56 -7.60
C SER A 694 -83.71 -36.69 -6.37
N GLY A 695 -84.84 -35.97 -6.50
CA GLY A 695 -85.91 -36.11 -5.51
C GLY A 695 -86.42 -34.85 -4.76
N CYS A 696 -87.20 -33.98 -5.42
CA CYS A 696 -88.15 -33.13 -4.67
C CYS A 696 -89.31 -33.98 -4.13
N GLY A 697 -89.57 -34.00 -2.82
CA GLY A 697 -90.57 -34.91 -2.23
C GLY A 697 -91.00 -34.67 -0.77
N CYS A 698 -91.63 -33.53 -0.49
CA CYS A 698 -92.51 -33.18 0.64
C CYS A 698 -92.52 -33.97 1.98
N SER A 699 -92.67 -33.17 3.06
CA SER A 699 -93.36 -33.42 4.35
C SER A 699 -92.56 -33.79 5.61
N THR A 700 -92.89 -33.03 6.67
CA THR A 700 -92.47 -33.09 8.09
C THR A 700 -93.49 -33.89 8.93
N PRO A 701 -93.36 -34.08 10.28
CA PRO A 701 -92.29 -33.73 11.24
C PRO A 701 -91.82 -34.92 12.14
N GLY A 702 -90.86 -34.73 13.07
CA GLY A 702 -90.44 -35.84 13.96
C GLY A 702 -89.38 -35.58 15.07
N THR A 703 -89.64 -34.65 15.98
CA THR A 703 -89.06 -34.49 17.35
C THR A 703 -88.02 -35.47 17.97
N SER A 704 -86.99 -34.87 18.60
CA SER A 704 -86.40 -35.20 19.95
C SER A 704 -85.35 -36.32 20.15
N GLY A 705 -84.50 -36.13 21.19
CA GLY A 705 -83.50 -37.09 21.72
C GLY A 705 -82.09 -36.91 21.13
N SER A 706 -81.03 -36.36 21.73
CA SER A 706 -80.56 -36.09 23.11
C SER A 706 -79.67 -37.15 23.79
N SER A 707 -78.40 -36.76 24.07
CA SER A 707 -77.49 -37.18 25.17
C SER A 707 -76.49 -38.36 25.00
N SER A 708 -75.35 -38.18 25.71
CA SER A 708 -74.31 -39.16 26.16
C SER A 708 -73.25 -39.59 25.12
N PHE A 709 -71.90 -39.50 25.27
CA PHE A 709 -70.91 -39.65 26.39
C PHE A 709 -70.76 -41.07 26.98
N PRO A 710 -69.60 -41.51 27.56
CA PRO A 710 -68.20 -40.99 27.51
C PRO A 710 -67.08 -42.09 27.38
N LEU A 711 -65.82 -41.75 27.76
CA LEU A 711 -64.55 -42.53 27.93
C LEU A 711 -63.61 -42.64 26.69
N PHE A 712 -62.32 -42.22 26.66
CA PHE A 712 -61.34 -41.60 27.59
C PHE A 712 -60.31 -42.51 28.32
N PHE A 713 -59.03 -42.47 27.89
CA PHE A 713 -57.71 -42.76 28.56
C PHE A 713 -56.61 -42.82 27.45
N MET A 714 -55.28 -42.59 27.58
CA MET A 714 -54.31 -42.21 28.65
C MET A 714 -53.05 -41.56 27.94
N LEU A 715 -52.44 -40.44 28.41
CA LEU A 715 -51.13 -40.31 29.13
C LEU A 715 -49.91 -41.08 28.51
N LEU A 716 -48.65 -40.58 28.38
CA LEU A 716 -47.88 -39.33 28.71
C LEU A 716 -47.01 -38.92 27.46
N GLY A 717 -46.05 -37.96 27.39
CA GLY A 717 -45.38 -36.98 28.29
C GLY A 717 -43.98 -37.41 28.82
N GLY A 718 -42.88 -36.63 28.79
CA GLY A 718 -42.62 -35.23 28.32
C GLY A 718 -41.25 -34.66 28.82
N LEU A 719 -41.01 -33.34 28.65
CA LEU A 719 -39.83 -32.54 29.12
C LEU A 719 -38.49 -32.82 28.40
N MET A 720 -37.54 -31.90 28.14
CA MET A 720 -37.21 -30.47 28.43
C MET A 720 -36.59 -29.84 27.13
N LEU A 721 -36.15 -28.58 26.89
CA LEU A 721 -36.08 -27.18 27.43
C LEU A 721 -35.74 -26.27 26.18
N ALA A 722 -35.58 -24.93 26.11
CA ALA A 722 -36.02 -23.72 26.84
C ALA A 722 -35.83 -22.44 25.98
N LEU A 723 -36.77 -21.47 26.04
CA LEU A 723 -36.60 -20.02 25.71
C LEU A 723 -36.30 -19.65 24.23
N ARG A 724 -36.66 -18.47 23.67
CA ARG A 724 -37.08 -17.18 24.27
C ARG A 724 -37.95 -16.30 23.33
N ARG A 725 -39.12 -15.84 23.82
CA ARG A 725 -39.86 -14.55 23.56
C ARG A 725 -40.16 -14.02 22.13
N LYS A 726 -41.41 -13.54 21.93
CA LYS A 726 -41.79 -12.39 21.06
C LYS A 726 -42.83 -11.48 21.77
N PHE A 727 -43.06 -10.28 21.22
CA PHE A 727 -44.06 -9.23 21.56
C PHE A 727 -43.93 -8.44 22.89
N PHE A 728 -43.72 -7.11 22.83
CA PHE A 728 -44.79 -6.08 22.88
C PHE A 728 -44.27 -4.65 22.52
N ILE A 729 -45.13 -3.62 22.64
CA ILE A 729 -45.07 -2.31 21.95
C ILE A 729 -44.59 -1.14 22.91
N PRO A 730 -44.86 0.19 22.74
CA PRO A 730 -43.81 1.23 22.58
C PRO A 730 -43.74 2.31 23.72
N MET A 731 -43.11 3.47 23.39
CA MET A 731 -42.91 4.70 24.21
C MET A 731 -41.84 4.55 25.30
N TYR A 732 -40.95 5.52 25.51
CA TYR A 732 -41.11 6.99 25.37
C TYR A 732 -39.93 7.68 24.66
#